data_AF-A0A674NTT4-F1
#
_entry.id   AF-A0A674NTT4-F1
#
_cell.length_a   1.000
_cell.length_b   1.000
_cell.length_c   1.000
_cell.angle_alpha   90.00
_cell.angle_beta   90.00
_cell.angle_gamma   90.00
#
_symmetry.space_group_name_H-M   'P 1'
#
loop_
_entity.id
_entity.type
_entity.pdbx_description
1 polymer ?
#
loop_
_entity_poly.entity_id
_entity_poly.type
_entity_poly.pdbx_seq_one_letter_code
_entity_poly.pdbx_strand_id
1 'polypeptide(L)'
;MKPLSWVLNKNKKRSAGLLLVDHSEYPGQDARCSFGGRFYSLEDTWHPDLGEPFGVMHCVQCQCGSRRGKVFGKVNCKNIKQDCPDLGCEDPVLLPGHCCKTCPERLDDKKQTDSVLDSFDYFLEKDKEKVDDLHKSYNDRSYLSSEEVGSEESRTDFVAVLTGVTDSWLPTSSGVARARFSLTKTSLAFAITYKRMDRPSKITFLDSAGTAAFDSPACALLQICGMWKNLAKPLMRQLQAEQIHISMSTSVSRREEVEGKIIKHRALFAETFSSTLTSENEHSGMGGIAMLTLSDTENNLHFILVLQEPHVVPIRVQLVYRQHILREIRANVTSHDPDFAEVLTDLNSRELFWLSRGQLEIAVATEGRDPRQISGFITSRKSCDTIQSVMSSGDALTPGKTGGVGSAVFHLHDNGTLEYQVQVAGLTSDFVGLTIELKPRRRNKRSVLYDLTPEYNKATGRAQGSWSRLEARHIHMLLQNELFINVATAHNQDGELRGQIKALLYNGLEAPRHVLPVTLAGQFVTPPVRTGASGHAWVSVDRQCHLNYQIIVAGLSKSDDITVNAHLHGLAEIGELDDSSATHKRLLTGFYGSQAQGVLKDISVELLRHLDQGTAFIQVSTKMNPRGEIRGQVHVPNSCEFGTRGEEEEDGDDFLAKDAEELKKDPQTCFFENQHHAHGSRWTPNYDRCFSCSCQKRTVICDPVICPVLTCSRTVQPQDKCCPVCDEKVEEHLEGCYFEGDQKMHAPGTTWHPFVPPFGYIKCAVCTCKGSSGEVHCEKVTCPVLTCAHPVRRNPSDCCKECPEEEKTSAALEHSDMMQADGPRHCKFGKNFYQNSDNWHPWVPLVGEMKCINCWCDVSNGGATFCSSSSPWLDGFGSLSAARAAHWAPPPTSSSSSPQLAASGS
;
A
#
# COMPACT_ATOMS: atom_id res chain seq x y z
N MET A 1 57.86 15.60 12.86
CA MET A 1 58.62 15.94 14.09
C MET A 1 57.74 15.62 15.30
N LYS A 2 58.23 14.78 16.23
CA LYS A 2 57.67 14.56 17.59
C LYS A 2 58.05 15.74 18.51
N PRO A 3 57.59 15.91 19.77
CA PRO A 3 56.89 14.96 20.68
C PRO A 3 55.63 15.56 21.39
N LEU A 4 54.77 14.79 22.06
CA LEU A 4 54.81 14.54 23.51
C LEU A 4 53.78 13.46 23.91
N SER A 5 54.16 12.65 24.90
CA SER A 5 53.41 11.62 25.60
C SER A 5 52.44 12.17 26.65
N TRP A 6 51.43 11.41 27.06
CA TRP A 6 51.18 11.05 28.48
C TRP A 6 50.40 9.73 28.60
N VAL A 7 50.75 9.02 29.67
CA VAL A 7 50.30 7.70 30.15
C VAL A 7 49.47 7.92 31.42
N LEU A 8 48.51 7.03 31.73
CA LEU A 8 48.23 6.41 33.06
C LEU A 8 46.96 5.51 32.95
N ASN A 9 47.06 4.17 32.94
CA ASN A 9 47.18 3.19 34.04
C ASN A 9 45.84 2.86 34.77
N LYS A 10 45.36 1.60 34.74
CA LYS A 10 45.59 0.45 35.70
C LYS A 10 44.70 0.54 36.96
N ASN A 11 43.97 -0.48 37.46
CA ASN A 11 44.20 -1.93 37.69
C ASN A 11 42.82 -2.65 37.78
N LYS A 12 42.58 -3.93 37.44
CA LYS A 12 43.17 -5.27 37.76
C LYS A 12 42.65 -5.95 39.07
N LYS A 13 41.85 -7.01 38.87
CA LYS A 13 41.90 -8.40 39.41
C LYS A 13 41.97 -8.72 40.92
N ARG A 14 41.12 -9.68 41.32
CA ARG A 14 41.40 -11.01 41.96
C ARG A 14 40.10 -11.84 41.88
N SER A 15 39.96 -12.96 41.15
CA SER A 15 40.59 -14.30 41.09
C SER A 15 40.11 -15.30 42.17
N ALA A 16 39.23 -16.21 41.72
CA ALA A 16 39.22 -17.69 41.83
C ALA A 16 39.33 -18.40 43.18
N GLY A 17 38.45 -19.41 43.34
CA GLY A 17 38.68 -20.65 44.08
C GLY A 17 38.20 -21.84 43.25
N LEU A 18 39.10 -22.78 43.02
CA LEU A 18 38.98 -24.07 42.31
C LEU A 18 37.99 -25.04 43.00
N LEU A 19 37.44 -25.98 42.22
CA LEU A 19 37.62 -27.43 42.43
C LEU A 19 37.36 -28.22 41.13
N LEU A 20 38.29 -29.13 40.84
CA LEU A 20 38.35 -30.11 39.76
C LEU A 20 37.49 -31.34 40.06
N VAL A 21 36.94 -32.02 39.04
CA VAL A 21 37.18 -33.44 38.71
C VAL A 21 37.04 -33.62 37.18
N ASP A 22 37.88 -34.49 36.63
CA ASP A 22 38.26 -34.73 35.24
C ASP A 22 37.78 -36.10 34.71
N HIS A 23 38.05 -36.35 33.41
CA HIS A 23 38.06 -37.56 32.57
C HIS A 23 36.89 -37.72 31.57
N SER A 24 37.06 -37.35 30.29
CA SER A 24 37.83 -37.96 29.16
C SER A 24 36.97 -39.02 28.41
N GLU A 25 36.78 -38.97 27.08
CA GLU A 25 37.80 -39.27 26.05
C GLU A 25 37.40 -38.79 24.62
N TYR A 26 38.42 -38.54 23.79
CA TYR A 26 38.58 -37.74 22.54
C TYR A 26 38.28 -38.50 21.20
N PRO A 27 38.57 -37.97 19.95
CA PRO A 27 39.10 -36.65 19.54
C PRO A 27 38.47 -35.94 18.32
N GLY A 28 38.70 -34.62 18.22
CA GLY A 28 38.67 -33.86 16.95
C GLY A 28 38.31 -32.37 17.04
N GLN A 29 38.92 -31.58 17.94
CA GLN A 29 38.68 -30.13 18.01
C GLN A 29 39.87 -29.35 17.43
N ASP A 30 39.71 -28.92 16.17
CA ASP A 30 40.59 -27.93 15.57
C ASP A 30 40.26 -26.53 16.08
N ALA A 31 41.31 -25.75 16.38
CA ALA A 31 41.20 -24.34 16.73
C ALA A 31 40.59 -23.55 15.56
N ARG A 32 39.34 -23.08 15.71
CA ARG A 32 38.62 -22.29 14.70
C ARG A 32 38.22 -20.91 15.24
N CYS A 33 38.25 -19.89 14.39
CA CYS A 33 37.67 -18.58 14.65
C CYS A 33 36.19 -18.55 14.22
N SER A 34 35.29 -17.96 15.01
CA SER A 34 33.89 -17.73 14.60
C SER A 34 33.64 -16.25 14.31
N PHE A 35 33.06 -15.93 13.15
CA PHE A 35 32.67 -14.57 12.78
C PHE A 35 31.39 -14.58 11.93
N GLY A 36 30.35 -13.84 12.34
CA GLY A 36 29.09 -13.72 11.58
C GLY A 36 28.37 -15.04 11.32
N GLY A 37 28.42 -16.00 12.26
CA GLY A 37 27.81 -17.33 12.10
C GLY A 37 28.61 -18.33 11.24
N ARG A 38 29.77 -17.93 10.71
CA ARG A 38 30.68 -18.81 9.96
C ARG A 38 31.95 -19.13 10.77
N PHE A 39 32.50 -20.32 10.57
CA PHE A 39 33.74 -20.78 11.21
C PHE A 39 34.90 -20.74 10.22
N TYR A 40 36.03 -20.20 10.64
CA TYR A 40 37.26 -20.02 9.86
C TYR A 40 38.40 -20.77 10.53
N SER A 41 39.24 -21.42 9.74
CA SER A 41 40.45 -22.12 10.22
C SER A 41 41.54 -21.10 10.59
N LEU A 42 42.53 -21.53 11.37
CA LEU A 42 43.69 -20.69 11.65
C LEU A 42 44.40 -20.30 10.34
N GLU A 43 44.81 -19.03 10.27
CA GLU A 43 45.42 -18.35 9.12
C GLU A 43 44.49 -17.99 7.95
N ASP A 44 43.23 -18.43 7.95
CA ASP A 44 42.25 -18.03 6.94
C ASP A 44 42.10 -16.51 6.88
N THR A 45 42.05 -15.97 5.67
CA THR A 45 41.73 -14.56 5.41
C THR A 45 40.43 -14.42 4.62
N TRP A 46 39.59 -13.46 5.01
CA TRP A 46 38.31 -13.22 4.34
C TRP A 46 37.88 -11.75 4.43
N HIS A 47 36.95 -11.35 3.56
CA HIS A 47 36.22 -10.09 3.67
C HIS A 47 34.97 -10.31 4.51
N PRO A 48 34.77 -9.55 5.61
CA PRO A 48 33.63 -9.77 6.48
C PRO A 48 32.35 -9.32 5.78
N ASP A 49 31.37 -10.21 5.76
CA ASP A 49 30.01 -9.89 5.40
C ASP A 49 29.25 -9.45 6.66
N LEU A 50 28.78 -8.21 6.66
CA LEU A 50 28.06 -7.62 7.79
C LEU A 50 26.54 -7.79 7.67
N GLY A 51 26.06 -8.45 6.61
CA GLY A 51 24.63 -8.54 6.30
C GLY A 51 24.04 -7.21 5.86
N GLU A 52 22.78 -7.21 5.46
CA GLU A 52 22.10 -5.99 5.01
C GLU A 52 21.93 -4.98 6.15
N PRO A 53 22.17 -3.68 5.91
CA PRO A 53 22.33 -3.01 4.59
C PRO A 53 23.77 -2.91 4.06
N PHE A 54 24.77 -3.50 4.73
CA PHE A 54 26.19 -3.21 4.46
C PHE A 54 26.87 -4.24 3.55
N GLY A 55 26.41 -5.49 3.53
CA GLY A 55 26.95 -6.56 2.68
C GLY A 55 28.43 -6.87 2.92
N VAL A 56 29.10 -7.42 1.90
CA VAL A 56 30.52 -7.81 1.97
C VAL A 56 31.43 -6.57 1.95
N MET A 57 32.22 -6.41 3.01
CA MET A 57 33.17 -5.29 3.13
C MET A 57 34.47 -5.60 2.39
N HIS A 58 34.48 -5.43 1.06
CA HIS A 58 35.63 -5.72 0.20
C HIS A 58 36.92 -4.97 0.57
N CYS A 59 36.83 -3.85 1.30
CA CYS A 59 37.98 -3.07 1.79
C CYS A 59 38.47 -3.42 3.19
N VAL A 60 37.90 -4.44 3.83
CA VAL A 60 38.34 -4.93 5.14
C VAL A 60 38.79 -6.37 4.96
N GLN A 61 40.03 -6.68 5.34
CA GLN A 61 40.54 -8.04 5.31
C GLN A 61 40.71 -8.53 6.76
N CYS A 62 39.96 -9.57 7.11
CA CYS A 62 40.05 -10.28 8.38
C CYS A 62 40.95 -11.49 8.24
N GLN A 63 41.71 -11.80 9.28
CA GLN A 63 42.53 -13.02 9.40
C GLN A 63 42.30 -13.71 10.74
N CYS A 64 42.26 -15.04 10.74
CA CYS A 64 42.23 -15.83 11.97
C CYS A 64 43.66 -16.07 12.51
N GLY A 65 44.05 -15.41 13.60
CA GLY A 65 45.37 -15.55 14.21
C GLY A 65 45.37 -16.39 15.50
N SER A 66 46.46 -17.13 15.73
CA SER A 66 46.75 -17.82 16.99
C SER A 66 47.60 -16.95 17.92
N ARG A 67 47.28 -16.90 19.22
CA ARG A 67 48.09 -16.18 20.21
C ARG A 67 49.03 -17.18 20.90
N ARG A 68 50.34 -16.87 20.94
CA ARG A 68 51.37 -17.68 21.62
C ARG A 68 50.87 -18.21 22.98
N GLY A 69 50.52 -19.50 23.03
CA GLY A 69 50.21 -20.25 24.25
C GLY A 69 48.73 -20.54 24.60
N LYS A 70 47.72 -20.26 23.75
CA LYS A 70 46.33 -20.73 23.97
C LYS A 70 45.61 -21.14 22.67
N VAL A 71 44.81 -22.21 22.76
CA VAL A 71 44.13 -22.96 21.65
C VAL A 71 42.90 -22.24 21.04
N PHE A 72 42.72 -20.93 21.27
CA PHE A 72 41.56 -20.19 20.73
C PHE A 72 41.98 -19.30 19.54
N GLY A 73 41.33 -19.49 18.39
CA GLY A 73 41.50 -18.63 17.21
C GLY A 73 40.90 -17.25 17.47
N LYS A 74 41.65 -16.18 17.16
CA LYS A 74 41.18 -14.79 17.26
C LYS A 74 41.16 -14.12 15.89
N VAL A 75 40.02 -13.53 15.54
CA VAL A 75 39.86 -12.72 14.33
C VAL A 75 40.57 -11.37 14.49
N ASN A 76 41.39 -11.01 13.50
CA ASN A 76 42.05 -9.71 13.40
C ASN A 76 41.75 -9.10 12.03
N CYS A 77 41.07 -7.95 11.99
CA CYS A 77 40.67 -7.30 10.75
C CYS A 77 41.43 -5.98 10.56
N LYS A 78 41.91 -5.74 9.33
CA LYS A 78 42.57 -4.50 8.92
C LYS A 78 41.88 -3.89 7.70
N ASN A 79 41.90 -2.56 7.61
CA ASN A 79 41.40 -1.85 6.43
C ASN A 79 42.53 -1.78 5.39
N ILE A 80 42.27 -2.30 4.18
CA ILE A 80 43.27 -2.38 3.10
C ILE A 80 43.15 -1.22 2.09
N LYS A 81 42.25 -0.26 2.31
CA LYS A 81 42.04 0.89 1.40
C LYS A 81 43.28 1.79 1.25
N GLN A 82 44.15 1.83 2.25
CA GLN A 82 45.41 2.58 2.23
C GLN A 82 46.58 1.78 1.62
N ASP A 83 46.38 0.49 1.37
CA ASP A 83 47.37 -0.41 0.76
C ASP A 83 47.18 -0.52 -0.78
N CYS A 84 46.26 0.26 -1.36
CA CYS A 84 46.03 0.27 -2.80
C CYS A 84 47.19 0.95 -3.55
N PRO A 85 47.68 0.37 -4.66
CA PRO A 85 48.76 0.97 -5.45
C PRO A 85 48.32 2.29 -6.11
N ASP A 86 49.23 3.26 -6.15
CA ASP A 86 48.99 4.54 -6.85
C ASP A 86 48.92 4.31 -8.36
N LEU A 87 47.77 4.63 -8.96
CA LEU A 87 47.52 4.46 -10.39
C LEU A 87 47.71 5.79 -11.13
N GLY A 88 48.64 5.83 -12.08
CA GLY A 88 48.93 7.01 -12.90
C GLY A 88 48.04 7.18 -14.14
N CYS A 89 46.74 6.90 -14.04
CA CYS A 89 45.77 7.07 -15.14
C CYS A 89 44.74 8.16 -14.84
N GLU A 90 44.25 8.85 -15.88
CA GLU A 90 43.34 10.00 -15.71
C GLU A 90 41.95 9.63 -15.17
N ASP A 91 41.48 8.39 -15.35
CA ASP A 91 40.15 7.97 -14.85
C ASP A 91 40.10 6.50 -14.36
N PRO A 92 40.49 6.22 -13.10
CA PRO A 92 40.48 4.87 -12.53
C PRO A 92 39.06 4.46 -12.06
N VAL A 93 38.58 3.30 -12.53
CA VAL A 93 37.22 2.78 -12.29
C VAL A 93 37.23 1.69 -11.21
N LEU A 94 36.22 1.67 -10.33
CA LEU A 94 36.06 0.65 -9.28
C LEU A 94 35.14 -0.47 -9.76
N LEU A 95 35.66 -1.69 -9.91
CA LEU A 95 34.87 -2.84 -10.34
C LEU A 95 33.99 -3.40 -9.20
N PRO A 96 32.80 -3.96 -9.49
CA PRO A 96 31.95 -4.61 -8.48
C PRO A 96 32.73 -5.70 -7.73
N GLY A 97 32.66 -5.69 -6.39
CA GLY A 97 33.34 -6.68 -5.54
C GLY A 97 34.83 -6.44 -5.26
N HIS A 98 35.40 -5.30 -5.67
CA HIS A 98 36.83 -4.99 -5.51
C HIS A 98 37.05 -3.75 -4.62
N CYS A 99 38.15 -3.70 -3.86
CA CYS A 99 38.48 -2.53 -3.03
C CYS A 99 39.30 -1.45 -3.74
N CYS A 100 40.27 -1.84 -4.58
CA CYS A 100 41.13 -0.91 -5.29
C CYS A 100 40.58 -0.61 -6.69
N LYS A 101 40.73 0.64 -7.13
CA LYS A 101 40.35 1.05 -8.49
C LYS A 101 41.31 0.44 -9.51
N THR A 102 40.89 0.33 -10.76
CA THR A 102 41.66 -0.21 -11.89
C THR A 102 41.49 0.71 -13.09
N CYS A 103 42.55 0.87 -13.90
CA CYS A 103 42.46 1.66 -15.13
C CYS A 103 41.78 0.84 -16.23
N PRO A 104 40.74 1.37 -16.92
CA PRO A 104 40.14 0.69 -18.06
C PRO A 104 41.11 0.70 -19.25
N GLU A 105 41.38 -0.46 -19.85
CA GLU A 105 42.22 -0.58 -21.04
C GLU A 105 41.56 0.10 -22.25
N ARG A 106 42.26 1.06 -22.87
CA ARG A 106 41.89 1.61 -24.20
C ARG A 106 42.33 0.62 -25.27
N LEU A 107 41.37 0.05 -25.99
CA LEU A 107 41.61 -0.69 -27.23
C LEU A 107 41.92 0.31 -28.36
N ASP A 108 43.16 0.32 -28.85
CA ASP A 108 43.44 0.18 -30.29
C ASP A 108 44.92 -0.11 -30.63
N ASP A 109 45.07 -1.13 -31.50
CA ASP A 109 46.17 -1.56 -32.39
C ASP A 109 47.48 -2.28 -31.92
N LYS A 110 47.44 -3.62 -32.08
CA LYS A 110 48.32 -4.56 -32.84
C LYS A 110 49.72 -5.04 -32.35
N LYS A 111 49.79 -6.39 -32.28
CA LYS A 111 50.89 -7.37 -32.55
C LYS A 111 52.09 -7.31 -31.58
N GLN A 112 52.61 -8.40 -30.99
CA GLN A 112 52.91 -9.73 -31.54
C GLN A 112 53.33 -10.69 -30.39
N THR A 113 53.23 -12.00 -30.67
CA THR A 113 53.91 -13.18 -30.09
C THR A 113 53.48 -13.78 -28.73
N ASP A 114 52.85 -14.96 -28.88
CA ASP A 114 53.03 -16.24 -28.17
C ASP A 114 52.80 -16.33 -26.65
N SER A 115 51.68 -16.94 -26.25
CA SER A 115 51.61 -18.41 -26.06
C SER A 115 50.28 -18.87 -25.42
N VAL A 116 49.61 -19.77 -26.15
CA VAL A 116 48.94 -20.99 -25.64
C VAL A 116 47.58 -20.87 -24.91
N LEU A 117 46.61 -21.59 -25.50
CA LEU A 117 45.36 -22.19 -24.99
C LEU A 117 44.02 -21.42 -25.05
N ASP A 118 43.31 -21.74 -26.13
CA ASP A 118 41.94 -22.30 -26.20
C ASP A 118 40.73 -21.36 -26.09
N SER A 119 40.12 -21.06 -27.25
CA SER A 119 38.72 -20.66 -27.34
C SER A 119 38.14 -20.91 -28.73
N PHE A 120 36.99 -21.58 -28.73
CA PHE A 120 35.96 -21.67 -29.78
C PHE A 120 36.18 -22.60 -30.97
N ASP A 121 35.82 -23.86 -30.75
CA ASP A 121 34.69 -24.48 -31.45
C ASP A 121 33.87 -25.29 -30.44
N TYR A 122 32.54 -25.17 -30.47
CA TYR A 122 31.55 -26.26 -30.38
C TYR A 122 30.14 -25.71 -30.07
N PHE A 123 29.35 -25.63 -31.14
CA PHE A 123 27.91 -25.88 -31.09
C PHE A 123 27.70 -27.35 -30.65
N LEU A 124 26.62 -27.60 -29.88
CA LEU A 124 26.10 -28.90 -29.40
C LEU A 124 26.62 -29.38 -28.03
N GLU A 125 25.99 -28.92 -26.94
CA GLU A 125 25.59 -29.75 -25.78
C GLU A 125 24.85 -28.89 -24.74
N LYS A 126 23.53 -28.72 -24.89
CA LYS A 126 22.68 -28.10 -23.85
C LYS A 126 21.45 -28.95 -23.53
N ASP A 127 21.64 -30.26 -23.44
CA ASP A 127 20.58 -31.25 -23.15
C ASP A 127 20.95 -32.30 -22.07
N LYS A 128 21.99 -32.09 -21.24
CA LYS A 128 22.38 -33.08 -20.21
C LYS A 128 22.51 -32.62 -18.75
N GLU A 129 22.26 -31.35 -18.41
CA GLU A 129 22.27 -30.89 -17.01
C GLU A 129 20.86 -30.56 -16.47
N LYS A 130 19.93 -31.51 -16.58
CA LYS A 130 18.61 -31.42 -15.92
C LYS A 130 18.26 -32.60 -15.02
N VAL A 131 19.22 -33.48 -14.72
CA VAL A 131 18.95 -34.71 -13.96
C VAL A 131 19.60 -34.73 -12.57
N ASP A 132 20.50 -33.80 -12.23
CA ASP A 132 21.20 -33.83 -10.92
C ASP A 132 20.89 -32.67 -9.97
N ASP A 133 19.83 -31.91 -10.22
CA ASP A 133 19.36 -30.82 -9.33
C ASP A 133 18.25 -31.27 -8.36
N LEU A 134 18.09 -32.58 -8.13
CA LEU A 134 17.02 -33.10 -7.28
C LEU A 134 17.35 -33.18 -5.79
N HIS A 135 18.58 -32.90 -5.35
CA HIS A 135 19.00 -33.00 -3.94
C HIS A 135 19.83 -31.80 -3.45
N LYS A 136 19.38 -30.56 -3.69
CA LYS A 136 19.75 -29.43 -2.82
C LYS A 136 18.61 -29.08 -1.86
N SER A 137 18.97 -29.14 -0.59
CA SER A 137 18.11 -29.26 0.58
C SER A 137 17.06 -28.16 0.71
N TYR A 138 15.84 -28.62 0.96
CA TYR A 138 14.62 -27.87 1.27
C TYR A 138 14.63 -27.24 2.68
N ASN A 139 15.82 -26.94 3.24
CA ASN A 139 16.03 -26.56 4.65
C ASN A 139 16.58 -25.14 4.87
N ASP A 140 16.55 -24.27 3.86
CA ASP A 140 16.97 -22.87 4.02
C ASP A 140 15.86 -21.90 3.57
N ARG A 141 14.69 -22.05 4.21
CA ARG A 141 13.53 -21.16 4.03
C ARG A 141 13.25 -20.27 5.24
N SER A 142 14.17 -20.18 6.19
CA SER A 142 14.25 -18.98 7.03
C SER A 142 14.63 -17.82 6.13
N TYR A 143 13.81 -16.77 6.09
CA TYR A 143 13.95 -15.57 5.27
C TYR A 143 13.45 -15.68 3.82
N LEU A 144 12.15 -15.95 3.65
CA LEU A 144 11.44 -15.28 2.55
C LEU A 144 11.40 -13.79 2.87
N SER A 145 12.36 -13.07 2.29
CA SER A 145 12.27 -11.65 2.05
C SER A 145 11.02 -11.36 1.20
N SER A 146 10.45 -10.19 1.41
CA SER A 146 9.24 -9.62 0.81
C SER A 146 9.26 -9.46 -0.73
N GLU A 147 10.04 -10.25 -1.47
CA GLU A 147 10.36 -9.99 -2.88
C GLU A 147 9.97 -11.10 -3.88
N GLU A 148 9.46 -12.26 -3.44
CA GLU A 148 8.76 -13.20 -4.36
C GLU A 148 7.23 -12.99 -4.41
N VAL A 149 6.70 -12.10 -3.57
CA VAL A 149 5.41 -11.45 -3.83
C VAL A 149 5.75 -10.27 -4.73
N GLY A 150 5.24 -10.25 -5.96
CA GLY A 150 5.49 -9.14 -6.88
C GLY A 150 5.31 -7.78 -6.20
N SER A 151 6.08 -6.79 -6.67
CA SER A 151 6.22 -5.38 -6.26
C SER A 151 4.96 -4.56 -5.87
N GLU A 152 3.78 -5.16 -5.67
CA GLU A 152 2.49 -4.50 -5.59
C GLU A 152 1.99 -4.20 -4.16
N GLU A 153 2.41 -4.91 -3.09
CA GLU A 153 1.89 -4.67 -1.72
C GLU A 153 2.94 -4.82 -0.59
N SER A 154 3.63 -3.73 -0.25
CA SER A 154 4.38 -3.61 1.00
C SER A 154 3.44 -3.54 2.21
N ARG A 155 2.98 -4.70 2.68
CA ARG A 155 2.15 -4.85 3.89
C ARG A 155 3.01 -4.79 5.15
N THR A 156 2.57 -4.05 6.15
CA THR A 156 3.17 -4.08 7.50
C THR A 156 2.13 -4.45 8.54
N ASP A 157 2.44 -5.46 9.36
CA ASP A 157 1.52 -5.98 10.37
C ASP A 157 1.93 -5.53 11.78
N PHE A 158 0.93 -5.23 12.60
CA PHE A 158 1.08 -4.81 13.99
C PHE A 158 0.13 -5.61 14.89
N VAL A 159 0.44 -5.64 16.18
CA VAL A 159 -0.39 -6.27 17.21
C VAL A 159 -0.46 -5.38 18.44
N ALA A 160 -1.55 -5.47 19.18
CA ALA A 160 -1.68 -4.90 20.50
C ALA A 160 -2.37 -5.90 21.44
N VAL A 161 -1.87 -5.96 22.66
CA VAL A 161 -2.54 -6.59 23.80
C VAL A 161 -3.17 -5.48 24.61
N LEU A 162 -4.47 -5.57 24.86
CA LEU A 162 -5.20 -4.60 25.66
C LEU A 162 -5.62 -5.25 26.97
N THR A 163 -5.28 -4.61 28.08
CA THR A 163 -5.62 -5.03 29.44
C THR A 163 -6.22 -3.86 30.21
N GLY A 164 -6.84 -4.14 31.36
CA GLY A 164 -7.45 -3.09 32.19
C GLY A 164 -6.43 -2.03 32.62
N VAL A 165 -6.82 -0.76 32.58
CA VAL A 165 -5.97 0.38 32.99
C VAL A 165 -5.76 0.34 34.51
N THR A 166 -4.51 0.25 34.96
CA THR A 166 -4.14 0.14 36.39
C THR A 166 -4.08 1.50 37.11
N ASP A 167 -4.08 2.61 36.38
CA ASP A 167 -3.72 3.95 36.88
C ASP A 167 -4.92 4.91 37.11
N SER A 168 -6.15 4.38 37.19
CA SER A 168 -7.34 5.22 37.42
C SER A 168 -8.22 4.65 38.54
N TRP A 169 -8.94 5.53 39.24
CA TRP A 169 -9.83 5.26 40.39
C TRP A 169 -11.05 4.35 40.07
N LEU A 170 -11.01 3.63 38.93
CA LEU A 170 -12.03 2.73 38.42
C LEU A 170 -11.64 1.28 38.72
N PRO A 171 -12.62 0.35 38.87
CA PRO A 171 -12.32 -1.06 39.06
C PRO A 171 -11.55 -1.62 37.85
N THR A 172 -10.44 -2.31 38.10
CA THR A 172 -9.62 -2.95 37.07
C THR A 172 -10.44 -3.98 36.30
N SER A 173 -10.70 -3.72 35.01
CA SER A 173 -11.39 -4.68 34.15
C SER A 173 -10.59 -5.97 34.05
N SER A 174 -11.28 -7.11 34.13
CA SER A 174 -10.71 -8.44 33.81
C SER A 174 -10.61 -8.70 32.31
N GLY A 175 -11.04 -7.74 31.49
CA GLY A 175 -11.04 -7.81 30.04
C GLY A 175 -9.63 -7.90 29.48
N VAL A 176 -9.45 -8.84 28.54
CA VAL A 176 -8.25 -8.90 27.70
C VAL A 176 -8.69 -8.90 26.26
N ALA A 177 -8.14 -7.98 25.47
CA ALA A 177 -8.36 -7.95 24.04
C ALA A 177 -7.04 -8.09 23.27
N ARG A 178 -7.13 -8.74 22.12
CA ARG A 178 -6.07 -8.84 21.15
C ARG A 178 -6.51 -8.12 19.90
N ALA A 179 -5.74 -7.12 19.49
CA ALA A 179 -5.94 -6.40 18.24
C ALA A 179 -4.81 -6.71 17.26
N ARG A 180 -5.16 -7.05 16.02
CA ARG A 180 -4.24 -7.19 14.90
C ARG A 180 -4.50 -6.07 13.91
N PHE A 181 -3.44 -5.48 13.37
CA PHE A 181 -3.53 -4.43 12.37
C PHE A 181 -2.69 -4.79 11.15
N SER A 182 -3.18 -4.42 9.97
CA SER A 182 -2.48 -4.58 8.71
C SER A 182 -2.53 -3.26 7.96
N LEU A 183 -1.36 -2.60 7.87
CA LEU A 183 -1.18 -1.36 7.16
C LEU A 183 -0.80 -1.66 5.70
N THR A 184 -1.62 -1.15 4.79
CA THR A 184 -1.33 -1.04 3.35
C THR A 184 -0.99 0.42 3.01
N LYS A 185 -0.85 0.79 1.72
CA LYS A 185 -0.37 2.11 1.25
C LYS A 185 -0.89 3.33 2.04
N THR A 186 -2.19 3.38 2.35
CA THR A 186 -2.83 4.47 3.11
C THR A 186 -3.98 4.01 4.01
N SER A 187 -4.17 2.70 4.18
CA SER A 187 -5.31 2.14 4.89
C SER A 187 -4.85 1.14 5.95
N LEU A 188 -5.41 1.24 7.15
CA LEU A 188 -5.15 0.36 8.27
C LEU A 188 -6.38 -0.52 8.51
N ALA A 189 -6.28 -1.79 8.13
CA ALA A 189 -7.29 -2.79 8.49
C ALA A 189 -7.02 -3.28 9.92
N PHE A 190 -8.05 -3.50 10.71
CA PHE A 190 -7.92 -4.02 12.07
C PHE A 190 -8.95 -5.11 12.39
N ALA A 191 -8.50 -6.09 13.16
CA ALA A 191 -9.30 -7.19 13.66
C ALA A 191 -9.06 -7.32 15.17
N ILE A 192 -10.12 -7.22 15.96
CA ILE A 192 -10.04 -7.24 17.42
C ILE A 192 -10.88 -8.39 17.97
N THR A 193 -10.29 -9.15 18.87
CA THR A 193 -10.95 -10.24 19.61
C THR A 193 -10.81 -9.95 21.09
N TYR A 194 -11.86 -10.15 21.87
CA TYR A 194 -11.87 -9.84 23.30
C TYR A 194 -12.44 -11.00 24.11
N LYS A 195 -12.00 -11.12 25.36
CA LYS A 195 -12.48 -12.11 26.34
C LYS A 195 -12.65 -11.43 27.69
N ARG A 196 -13.57 -11.97 28.51
CA ARG A 196 -13.85 -11.49 29.89
C ARG A 196 -14.19 -9.99 29.98
N MET A 197 -14.86 -9.46 28.95
CA MET A 197 -15.36 -8.09 28.86
C MET A 197 -16.75 -8.10 28.21
N ASP A 198 -17.63 -7.20 28.65
CA ASP A 198 -18.92 -6.94 28.02
C ASP A 198 -18.77 -6.37 26.59
N ARG A 199 -19.85 -6.35 25.81
CA ARG A 199 -19.81 -5.87 24.41
C ARG A 199 -19.26 -4.43 24.35
N PRO A 200 -18.09 -4.20 23.72
CA PRO A 200 -17.52 -2.87 23.61
C PRO A 200 -18.41 -2.01 22.72
N SER A 201 -18.49 -0.73 23.05
CA SER A 201 -19.33 0.25 22.34
C SER A 201 -18.50 1.17 21.45
N LYS A 202 -17.27 1.48 21.87
CA LYS A 202 -16.37 2.40 21.19
C LYS A 202 -14.93 1.88 21.19
N ILE A 203 -14.27 2.01 20.05
CA ILE A 203 -12.82 1.84 19.87
C ILE A 203 -12.22 3.21 19.57
N THR A 204 -11.17 3.58 20.29
CA THR A 204 -10.47 4.85 20.16
C THR A 204 -9.00 4.59 19.88
N PHE A 205 -8.45 5.22 18.85
CA PHE A 205 -7.01 5.24 18.60
C PHE A 205 -6.44 6.52 19.20
N LEU A 206 -5.45 6.38 20.07
CA LEU A 206 -4.82 7.46 20.82
C LEU A 206 -3.42 7.73 20.24
N ASP A 207 -3.12 8.99 19.97
CA ASP A 207 -1.79 9.41 19.54
C ASP A 207 -0.77 9.41 20.70
N SER A 208 0.46 9.83 20.41
CA SER A 208 1.53 9.93 21.42
C SER A 208 1.23 10.92 22.56
N ALA A 209 0.25 11.81 22.38
CA ALA A 209 -0.19 12.79 23.38
C ALA A 209 -1.48 12.35 24.10
N GLY A 210 -2.00 11.15 23.83
CA GLY A 210 -3.25 10.65 24.39
C GLY A 210 -4.51 11.28 23.77
N THR A 211 -4.38 11.95 22.62
CA THR A 211 -5.51 12.55 21.91
C THR A 211 -6.15 11.54 20.96
N ALA A 212 -7.48 11.50 20.90
CA ALA A 212 -8.20 10.62 19.99
C ALA A 212 -7.95 11.00 18.52
N ALA A 213 -7.21 10.15 17.81
CA ALA A 213 -6.91 10.30 16.38
C ALA A 213 -8.00 9.68 15.49
N PHE A 214 -8.72 8.66 15.98
CA PHE A 214 -9.85 8.04 15.28
C PHE A 214 -10.76 7.28 16.24
N ASP A 215 -12.06 7.39 16.00
CA ASP A 215 -13.12 6.70 16.73
C ASP A 215 -13.89 5.77 15.79
N SER A 216 -14.08 4.52 16.21
CA SER A 216 -14.89 3.54 15.50
C SER A 216 -15.96 2.94 16.41
N PRO A 217 -17.23 2.85 15.97
CA PRO A 217 -18.25 2.15 16.73
C PRO A 217 -17.92 0.66 16.78
N ALA A 218 -17.92 0.08 17.97
CA ALA A 218 -17.75 -1.36 18.13
C ALA A 218 -19.13 -2.02 18.11
N CYS A 219 -19.46 -2.71 17.01
CA CYS A 219 -20.74 -3.40 16.88
C CYS A 219 -20.52 -4.86 16.45
N ALA A 220 -20.01 -5.71 17.35
CA ALA A 220 -19.90 -7.15 17.08
C ALA A 220 -19.92 -8.01 18.36
N LEU A 221 -20.46 -9.24 18.26
CA LEU A 221 -20.65 -10.16 19.39
C LEU A 221 -19.34 -10.81 19.90
N LEU A 222 -18.34 -11.04 19.05
CA LEU A 222 -17.12 -11.78 19.42
C LEU A 222 -15.83 -11.28 18.73
N GLN A 223 -15.93 -10.83 17.47
CA GLN A 223 -14.79 -10.31 16.69
C GLN A 223 -15.21 -9.02 15.99
N ILE A 224 -14.42 -7.96 16.18
CA ILE A 224 -14.66 -6.65 15.59
C ILE A 224 -13.72 -6.47 14.41
N CYS A 225 -14.29 -6.16 13.25
CA CYS A 225 -13.55 -5.90 12.01
C CYS A 225 -13.76 -4.45 11.61
N GLY A 226 -12.68 -3.76 11.27
CA GLY A 226 -12.76 -2.39 10.82
C GLY A 226 -11.63 -1.99 9.89
N MET A 227 -11.80 -0.84 9.26
CA MET A 227 -10.80 -0.26 8.39
C MET A 227 -10.78 1.25 8.56
N TRP A 228 -9.59 1.78 8.82
CA TRP A 228 -9.31 3.20 8.77
C TRP A 228 -8.70 3.52 7.40
N LYS A 229 -9.45 4.24 6.56
CA LYS A 229 -8.99 4.68 5.22
C LYS A 229 -8.38 6.08 5.30
N ASN A 230 -7.47 6.39 4.38
CA ASN A 230 -6.83 7.71 4.23
C ASN A 230 -6.02 8.16 5.47
N LEU A 231 -5.18 7.28 6.01
CA LEU A 231 -4.29 7.64 7.12
C LEU A 231 -3.31 8.75 6.70
N ALA A 232 -3.24 9.80 7.51
CA ALA A 232 -2.29 10.88 7.31
C ALA A 232 -0.84 10.39 7.49
N LYS A 233 0.10 10.90 6.68
CA LYS A 233 1.53 10.54 6.74
C LYS A 233 2.16 10.68 8.14
N PRO A 234 1.86 11.71 8.96
CA PRO A 234 2.41 11.83 10.31
C PRO A 234 1.98 10.67 11.22
N LEU A 235 0.71 10.28 11.15
CA LEU A 235 0.17 9.17 11.92
C LEU A 235 0.77 7.83 11.48
N MET A 236 0.98 7.63 10.17
CA MET A 236 1.68 6.43 9.69
C MET A 236 3.12 6.34 10.24
N ARG A 237 3.83 7.46 10.40
CA ARG A 237 5.15 7.48 11.03
C ARG A 237 5.08 7.16 12.53
N GLN A 238 4.07 7.66 13.24
CA GLN A 238 3.84 7.32 14.64
C GLN A 238 3.51 5.84 14.82
N LEU A 239 2.71 5.25 13.92
CA LEU A 239 2.42 3.82 13.92
C LEU A 239 3.69 3.00 13.70
N GLN A 240 4.52 3.39 12.71
CA GLN A 240 5.81 2.75 12.44
C GLN A 240 6.83 2.90 13.57
N ALA A 241 6.73 3.99 14.35
CA ALA A 241 7.53 4.24 15.53
C ALA A 241 6.93 3.66 16.83
N GLU A 242 5.82 2.92 16.73
CA GLU A 242 5.12 2.31 17.87
C GLU A 242 4.71 3.35 18.92
N GLN A 243 4.09 4.45 18.51
CA GLN A 243 3.69 5.55 19.41
C GLN A 243 2.18 5.68 19.57
N ILE A 244 1.40 4.81 18.93
CA ILE A 244 -0.07 4.84 18.94
C ILE A 244 -0.58 3.80 19.93
N HIS A 245 -1.57 4.20 20.73
CA HIS A 245 -2.31 3.32 21.64
C HIS A 245 -3.72 3.09 21.11
N ILE A 246 -4.33 1.99 21.55
CA ILE A 246 -5.72 1.67 21.27
C ILE A 246 -6.43 1.46 22.60
N SER A 247 -7.57 2.13 22.78
CA SER A 247 -8.47 1.97 23.91
C SER A 247 -9.83 1.43 23.44
N MET A 248 -10.43 0.55 24.25
CA MET A 248 -11.77 0.02 24.05
C MET A 248 -12.61 0.24 25.30
N SER A 249 -13.84 0.72 25.12
CA SER A 249 -14.75 1.05 26.22
C SER A 249 -16.19 0.53 26.01
N THR A 250 -16.83 0.14 27.11
CA THR A 250 -18.22 -0.33 27.17
C THR A 250 -19.19 0.81 27.50
N SER A 251 -20.43 0.74 27.01
CA SER A 251 -21.47 1.73 27.30
C SER A 251 -22.40 1.21 28.41
N VAL A 252 -22.39 1.92 29.55
CA VAL A 252 -23.51 2.09 30.51
C VAL A 252 -23.49 1.31 31.85
N SER A 253 -23.09 0.04 31.99
CA SER A 253 -23.28 -0.70 33.28
C SER A 253 -22.04 -0.78 34.19
N ARG A 254 -20.86 -1.04 33.64
CA ARG A 254 -19.54 -0.96 34.29
C ARG A 254 -18.62 -0.32 33.27
N ARG A 255 -18.08 0.88 33.55
CA ARG A 255 -17.09 1.52 32.66
C ARG A 255 -15.81 0.70 32.74
N GLU A 256 -15.75 -0.33 31.91
CA GLU A 256 -14.55 -1.13 31.70
C GLU A 256 -13.83 -0.53 30.50
N GLU A 257 -12.56 -0.19 30.73
CA GLU A 257 -11.67 0.32 29.72
C GLU A 257 -10.43 -0.57 29.68
N VAL A 258 -10.09 -1.02 28.47
CA VAL A 258 -8.84 -1.73 28.22
C VAL A 258 -8.01 -0.96 27.21
N GLU A 259 -6.73 -0.83 27.49
CA GLU A 259 -5.78 -0.07 26.68
C GLU A 259 -4.57 -0.93 26.35
N GLY A 260 -4.02 -0.72 25.15
CA GLY A 260 -2.83 -1.41 24.68
C GLY A 260 -2.03 -0.58 23.69
N LYS A 261 -0.71 -0.75 23.72
CA LYS A 261 0.22 -0.14 22.75
C LYS A 261 0.23 -0.94 21.46
N ILE A 262 0.21 -0.26 20.31
CA ILE A 262 0.38 -0.92 19.00
C ILE A 262 1.87 -1.10 18.71
N ILE A 263 2.30 -2.35 18.60
CA ILE A 263 3.70 -2.74 18.36
C ILE A 263 3.86 -3.50 17.05
N LYS A 264 5.03 -3.37 16.41
CA LYS A 264 5.38 -4.11 15.20
C LYS A 264 6.08 -5.41 15.60
N HIS A 265 5.50 -6.54 15.22
CA HIS A 265 6.08 -7.83 15.57
C HIS A 265 6.31 -8.73 14.34
N ARG A 266 7.55 -9.20 14.14
CA ARG A 266 7.93 -9.95 12.92
C ARG A 266 7.21 -11.29 12.79
N ALA A 267 6.92 -11.97 13.90
CA ALA A 267 6.24 -13.27 13.87
C ALA A 267 4.78 -13.22 13.39
N LEU A 268 4.16 -12.03 13.32
CA LEU A 268 2.77 -11.89 12.85
C LEU A 268 2.59 -12.36 11.40
N PHE A 269 3.64 -12.29 10.58
CA PHE A 269 3.60 -12.73 9.19
C PHE A 269 3.35 -14.24 9.07
N ALA A 270 4.07 -15.04 9.86
CA ALA A 270 3.99 -16.50 9.84
C ALA A 270 2.96 -17.07 10.85
N GLU A 271 2.34 -16.22 11.67
CA GLU A 271 1.41 -16.64 12.71
C GLU A 271 0.29 -17.50 12.13
N THR A 272 0.16 -18.71 12.69
CA THR A 272 -0.81 -19.73 12.25
C THR A 272 -1.85 -19.99 13.31
N PHE A 273 -1.39 -20.09 14.56
CA PHE A 273 -2.25 -20.27 15.72
C PHE A 273 -2.04 -19.10 16.67
N SER A 274 -3.10 -18.75 17.38
CA SER A 274 -3.07 -17.68 18.38
C SER A 274 -3.83 -18.11 19.63
N SER A 275 -3.40 -17.56 20.76
CA SER A 275 -4.12 -17.67 22.03
C SER A 275 -4.17 -16.30 22.71
N THR A 276 -5.34 -15.97 23.26
CA THR A 276 -5.51 -14.83 24.16
C THR A 276 -5.57 -15.37 25.58
N LEU A 277 -4.59 -14.99 26.39
CA LEU A 277 -4.37 -15.47 27.75
C LEU A 277 -5.08 -14.56 28.73
N THR A 278 -5.92 -15.15 29.57
CA THR A 278 -6.67 -14.45 30.61
C THR A 278 -6.38 -15.07 31.97
N SER A 279 -6.32 -14.24 33.00
CA SER A 279 -6.23 -14.69 34.40
C SER A 279 -7.56 -15.24 34.87
N GLU A 280 -7.56 -16.30 35.69
CA GLU A 280 -8.77 -16.79 36.36
C GLU A 280 -9.26 -15.82 37.45
N ASN A 281 -8.33 -15.13 38.11
CA ASN A 281 -8.62 -14.20 39.20
C ASN A 281 -9.21 -12.89 38.66
N GLU A 282 -10.40 -12.52 39.14
CA GLU A 282 -11.04 -11.24 38.84
C GLU A 282 -10.14 -10.06 39.29
N HIS A 283 -10.14 -8.96 38.53
CA HIS A 283 -9.41 -7.71 38.84
C HIS A 283 -7.87 -7.76 38.81
N SER A 284 -7.28 -8.84 38.29
CA SER A 284 -5.81 -8.99 38.27
C SER A 284 -5.07 -8.06 37.31
N GLY A 285 -5.75 -7.45 36.32
CA GLY A 285 -5.14 -6.61 35.29
C GLY A 285 -4.17 -7.34 34.35
N MET A 286 -3.95 -8.65 34.56
CA MET A 286 -3.00 -9.44 33.80
C MET A 286 -3.64 -10.04 32.55
N GLY A 287 -2.97 -9.84 31.44
CA GLY A 287 -3.32 -10.43 30.16
C GLY A 287 -2.07 -10.64 29.31
N GLY A 288 -2.22 -11.50 28.32
CA GLY A 288 -1.15 -11.76 27.36
C GLY A 288 -1.70 -12.38 26.09
N ILE A 289 -0.84 -12.48 25.10
CA ILE A 289 -1.13 -13.23 23.87
C ILE A 289 0.00 -14.21 23.59
N ALA A 290 -0.36 -15.33 22.98
CA ALA A 290 0.59 -16.23 22.36
C ALA A 290 0.41 -16.16 20.84
N MET A 291 1.52 -15.97 20.13
CA MET A 291 1.62 -16.10 18.67
C MET A 291 2.37 -17.39 18.40
N LEU A 292 1.78 -18.32 17.65
CA LEU A 292 2.40 -19.62 17.38
C LEU A 292 2.47 -19.92 15.88
N THR A 293 3.60 -20.51 15.48
CA THR A 293 3.94 -20.84 14.10
C THR A 293 4.46 -22.27 14.05
N LEU A 294 3.86 -23.08 13.20
CA LEU A 294 4.31 -24.46 12.95
C LEU A 294 5.37 -24.45 11.83
N SER A 295 6.38 -25.31 11.91
CA SER A 295 7.38 -25.46 10.83
C SER A 295 6.82 -26.22 9.61
N ASP A 296 7.31 -25.87 8.42
CA ASP A 296 6.86 -26.45 7.13
C ASP A 296 7.21 -27.93 6.94
N THR A 297 8.32 -28.37 7.51
CA THR A 297 8.89 -29.71 7.33
C THR A 297 8.86 -30.53 8.62
N GLU A 298 9.30 -29.92 9.72
CA GLU A 298 9.41 -30.55 11.03
C GLU A 298 8.13 -30.37 11.86
N ASN A 299 7.96 -31.16 12.91
CA ASN A 299 6.84 -31.04 13.85
C ASN A 299 7.20 -30.08 15.00
N ASN A 300 7.82 -28.95 14.68
CA ASN A 300 8.21 -27.96 15.68
C ASN A 300 7.19 -26.81 15.69
N LEU A 301 6.82 -26.37 16.89
CA LEU A 301 5.93 -25.22 17.11
C LEU A 301 6.73 -24.13 17.80
N HIS A 302 7.04 -23.09 17.04
CA HIS A 302 7.61 -21.87 17.55
C HIS A 302 6.49 -21.05 18.19
N PHE A 303 6.71 -20.53 19.39
CA PHE A 303 5.75 -19.64 20.02
C PHE A 303 6.43 -18.45 20.66
N ILE A 304 5.69 -17.34 20.68
CA ILE A 304 6.11 -16.09 21.30
C ILE A 304 4.99 -15.62 22.20
N LEU A 305 5.31 -15.36 23.46
CA LEU A 305 4.42 -14.82 24.47
C LEU A 305 4.70 -13.33 24.62
N VAL A 306 3.65 -12.51 24.47
CA VAL A 306 3.69 -11.09 24.80
C VAL A 306 2.84 -10.90 26.04
N LEU A 307 3.48 -10.51 27.14
CA LEU A 307 2.86 -10.40 28.46
C LEU A 307 2.82 -8.94 28.90
N GLN A 308 1.67 -8.49 29.40
CA GLN A 308 1.54 -7.17 30.01
C GLN A 308 1.92 -7.26 31.50
N GLU A 309 2.87 -6.43 31.95
CA GLU A 309 3.45 -6.34 33.31
C GLU A 309 4.38 -7.48 33.81
N PRO A 310 5.49 -7.86 33.13
CA PRO A 310 6.50 -8.69 33.76
C PRO A 310 7.46 -7.83 34.60
N HIS A 311 7.26 -7.79 35.92
CA HIS A 311 8.41 -7.62 36.83
C HIS A 311 9.33 -8.83 36.62
N VAL A 312 10.65 -8.74 36.87
CA VAL A 312 11.55 -9.88 36.66
C VAL A 312 11.10 -11.06 37.52
N VAL A 313 10.41 -12.03 36.91
CA VAL A 313 9.86 -13.20 37.60
C VAL A 313 10.14 -14.43 36.75
N PRO A 314 10.67 -15.52 37.34
CA PRO A 314 10.70 -16.80 36.66
C PRO A 314 9.26 -17.20 36.29
N ILE A 315 9.03 -17.54 35.04
CA ILE A 315 7.75 -18.04 34.54
C ILE A 315 7.85 -19.52 34.20
N ARG A 316 6.74 -20.23 34.42
CA ARG A 316 6.51 -21.57 33.92
C ARG A 316 5.47 -21.52 32.82
N VAL A 317 5.85 -21.97 31.64
CA VAL A 317 4.95 -22.14 30.50
C VAL A 317 4.57 -23.61 30.40
N GLN A 318 3.28 -23.90 30.43
CA GLN A 318 2.73 -25.25 30.39
C GLN A 318 1.80 -25.41 29.20
N LEU A 319 1.99 -26.51 28.47
CA LEU A 319 1.04 -26.95 27.45
C LEU A 319 0.11 -27.99 28.09
N VAL A 320 -1.18 -27.70 28.11
CA VAL A 320 -2.18 -28.45 28.87
C VAL A 320 -3.26 -29.01 27.94
N TYR A 321 -3.68 -30.24 28.19
CA TYR A 321 -4.85 -30.86 27.56
C TYR A 321 -5.76 -31.44 28.62
N ARG A 322 -7.02 -30.97 28.70
CA ARG A 322 -8.00 -31.43 29.71
C ARG A 322 -7.40 -31.51 31.12
N GLN A 323 -6.75 -30.42 31.56
CA GLN A 323 -6.07 -30.30 32.87
C GLN A 323 -4.81 -31.17 33.06
N HIS A 324 -4.39 -31.95 32.06
CA HIS A 324 -3.13 -32.70 32.11
C HIS A 324 -2.01 -31.90 31.46
N ILE A 325 -0.91 -31.71 32.18
CA ILE A 325 0.29 -31.03 31.66
C ILE A 325 1.01 -32.01 30.72
N LEU A 326 1.14 -31.61 29.46
CA LEU A 326 1.85 -32.37 28.43
C LEU A 326 3.33 -32.00 28.39
N ARG A 327 3.63 -30.69 28.48
CA ARG A 327 4.98 -30.14 28.42
C ARG A 327 5.10 -28.94 29.36
N GLU A 328 6.28 -28.74 29.93
CA GLU A 328 6.60 -27.61 30.82
C GLU A 328 7.96 -27.01 30.43
N ILE A 329 8.01 -25.68 30.35
CA ILE A 329 9.22 -24.89 30.08
C ILE A 329 9.36 -23.86 31.20
N ARG A 330 10.59 -23.62 31.66
CA ARG A 330 10.91 -22.58 32.65
C ARG A 330 11.79 -21.52 32.02
N ALA A 331 11.44 -20.26 32.21
CA ALA A 331 12.17 -19.14 31.65
C ALA A 331 12.16 -17.93 32.58
N ASN A 332 13.16 -17.06 32.45
CA ASN A 332 13.24 -15.81 33.20
C ASN A 332 12.95 -14.65 32.24
N VAL A 333 11.81 -13.97 32.44
CA VAL A 333 11.42 -12.82 31.61
C VAL A 333 11.75 -11.53 32.35
N THR A 334 12.14 -10.49 31.61
CA THR A 334 12.48 -9.17 32.18
C THR A 334 11.52 -8.10 31.67
N SER A 335 11.38 -7.01 32.41
CA SER A 335 10.55 -5.87 31.99
C SER A 335 11.08 -5.15 30.74
N HIS A 336 12.36 -5.32 30.40
CA HIS A 336 12.99 -4.71 29.22
C HIS A 336 12.81 -5.53 27.94
N ASP A 337 12.49 -6.83 28.06
CA ASP A 337 12.19 -7.73 26.96
C ASP A 337 10.98 -8.59 27.37
N PRO A 338 9.74 -8.04 27.24
CA PRO A 338 8.52 -8.73 27.66
C PRO A 338 8.16 -9.90 26.74
N ASP A 339 8.84 -10.03 25.60
CA ASP A 339 8.59 -11.06 24.61
C ASP A 339 9.40 -12.31 24.95
N PHE A 340 8.70 -13.40 25.30
CA PHE A 340 9.34 -14.70 25.51
C PHE A 340 9.14 -15.59 24.29
N ALA A 341 10.23 -15.96 23.62
CA ALA A 341 10.22 -16.82 22.45
C ALA A 341 10.88 -18.18 22.74
N GLU A 342 10.23 -19.28 22.34
CA GLU A 342 10.76 -20.63 22.53
C GLU A 342 10.21 -21.59 21.46
N VAL A 343 10.80 -22.79 21.36
CA VAL A 343 10.41 -23.80 20.38
C VAL A 343 10.00 -25.09 21.08
N LEU A 344 8.78 -25.56 20.81
CA LEU A 344 8.35 -26.92 21.15
C LEU A 344 8.74 -27.86 20.01
N THR A 345 9.84 -28.59 20.18
CA THR A 345 10.34 -29.53 19.18
C THR A 345 9.60 -30.87 19.24
N ASP A 346 9.55 -31.59 18.12
CA ASP A 346 9.08 -32.98 18.05
C ASP A 346 7.67 -33.20 18.63
N LEU A 347 6.69 -32.42 18.18
CA LEU A 347 5.28 -32.64 18.53
C LEU A 347 4.79 -33.98 17.97
N ASN A 348 4.14 -34.75 18.84
CA ASN A 348 3.57 -36.04 18.46
C ASN A 348 2.25 -35.85 17.68
N SER A 349 1.80 -36.92 16.99
CA SER A 349 0.58 -36.84 16.17
C SER A 349 -0.69 -36.51 16.96
N ARG A 350 -0.76 -36.83 18.26
CA ARG A 350 -1.90 -36.49 19.12
C ARG A 350 -1.88 -35.01 19.51
N GLU A 351 -0.72 -34.46 19.84
CA GLU A 351 -0.52 -33.04 20.11
C GLU A 351 -0.89 -32.20 18.89
N LEU A 352 -0.40 -32.57 17.69
CA LEU A 352 -0.78 -31.90 16.45
C LEU A 352 -2.29 -32.00 16.16
N PHE A 353 -2.89 -33.15 16.46
CA PHE A 353 -4.33 -33.32 16.34
C PHE A 353 -5.09 -32.39 17.28
N TRP A 354 -4.75 -32.35 18.58
CA TRP A 354 -5.40 -31.45 19.54
C TRP A 354 -5.18 -29.97 19.22
N LEU A 355 -4.00 -29.61 18.69
CA LEU A 355 -3.69 -28.26 18.20
C LEU A 355 -4.63 -27.86 17.08
N SER A 356 -4.83 -28.73 16.08
CA SER A 356 -5.74 -28.47 14.96
C SER A 356 -7.19 -28.25 15.40
N ARG A 357 -7.59 -28.83 16.54
CA ARG A 357 -8.96 -28.79 17.07
C ARG A 357 -9.26 -27.64 18.01
N GLY A 358 -8.28 -26.80 18.32
CA GLY A 358 -8.46 -25.77 19.32
C GLY A 358 -8.57 -26.30 20.75
N GLN A 359 -8.06 -27.51 21.03
CA GLN A 359 -8.24 -28.20 22.32
C GLN A 359 -7.02 -28.11 23.24
N LEU A 360 -5.88 -27.64 22.74
CA LEU A 360 -4.70 -27.39 23.55
C LEU A 360 -4.81 -26.03 24.23
N GLU A 361 -4.42 -25.98 25.48
CA GLU A 361 -4.34 -24.76 26.28
C GLU A 361 -2.88 -24.46 26.57
N ILE A 362 -2.49 -23.20 26.41
CA ILE A 362 -1.20 -22.71 26.90
C ILE A 362 -1.45 -21.90 28.17
N ALA A 363 -0.73 -22.26 29.23
CA ALA A 363 -0.82 -21.60 30.52
C ALA A 363 0.55 -21.05 30.92
N VAL A 364 0.56 -19.86 31.51
CA VAL A 364 1.76 -19.19 32.00
C VAL A 364 1.54 -18.90 33.47
N ALA A 365 2.41 -19.40 34.33
CA ALA A 365 2.36 -19.20 35.77
C ALA A 365 3.63 -18.51 36.26
N THR A 366 3.51 -17.50 37.11
CA THR A 366 4.64 -16.86 37.77
C THR A 366 5.15 -17.69 38.95
N GLU A 367 6.47 -17.78 39.12
CA GLU A 367 7.10 -18.40 40.28
C GLU A 367 7.36 -17.34 41.35
N GLY A 368 6.61 -17.37 42.45
CA GLY A 368 6.72 -16.39 43.54
C GLY A 368 5.83 -16.71 44.75
N ARG A 369 5.73 -15.75 45.70
CA ARG A 369 4.89 -15.90 46.92
C ARG A 369 3.39 -15.94 46.60
N ASP A 370 2.96 -15.26 45.55
CA ASP A 370 1.60 -15.31 45.00
C ASP A 370 1.66 -15.72 43.52
N PRO A 371 1.58 -17.04 43.19
CA PRO A 371 1.62 -17.50 41.82
C PRO A 371 0.36 -17.03 41.09
N ARG A 372 0.55 -16.17 40.07
CA ARG A 372 -0.52 -15.74 39.19
C ARG A 372 -0.44 -16.57 37.92
N GLN A 373 -1.58 -17.10 37.48
CA GLN A 373 -1.68 -17.93 36.30
C GLN A 373 -2.63 -17.29 35.29
N ILE A 374 -2.16 -17.21 34.05
CA ILE A 374 -2.98 -16.85 32.89
C ILE A 374 -3.01 -18.02 31.93
N SER A 375 -4.14 -18.26 31.28
CA SER A 375 -4.26 -19.36 30.33
C SER A 375 -5.21 -19.02 29.18
N GLY A 376 -5.06 -19.77 28.08
CA GLY A 376 -5.95 -19.66 26.95
C GLY A 376 -5.80 -20.81 25.95
N PHE A 377 -6.91 -21.21 25.35
CA PHE A 377 -6.94 -22.18 24.26
C PHE A 377 -6.23 -21.65 23.01
N ILE A 378 -5.34 -22.48 22.46
CA ILE A 378 -4.65 -22.25 21.20
C ILE A 378 -5.63 -22.58 20.08
N THR A 379 -5.98 -21.60 19.26
CA THR A 379 -6.89 -21.77 18.10
C THR A 379 -6.21 -21.29 16.83
N SER A 380 -6.76 -21.63 15.65
CA SER A 380 -6.28 -21.03 14.40
C SER A 380 -6.38 -19.50 14.45
N ARG A 381 -5.42 -18.81 13.83
CA ARG A 381 -5.38 -17.34 13.82
C ARG A 381 -6.71 -16.77 13.32
N LYS A 382 -7.37 -16.00 14.19
CA LYS A 382 -8.58 -15.24 13.82
C LYS A 382 -8.19 -13.98 13.05
N SER A 383 -8.73 -13.84 11.85
CA SER A 383 -8.64 -12.58 11.09
C SER A 383 -9.97 -12.28 10.41
N CYS A 384 -10.13 -11.05 9.94
CA CYS A 384 -11.29 -10.64 9.13
C CYS A 384 -11.06 -10.89 7.64
N ASP A 385 -9.99 -11.62 7.31
CA ASP A 385 -9.59 -11.89 5.95
C ASP A 385 -10.50 -12.94 5.33
N THR A 386 -10.80 -12.82 4.04
CA THR A 386 -11.57 -13.83 3.32
C THR A 386 -10.60 -14.78 2.63
N ILE A 387 -10.65 -16.07 2.95
CA ILE A 387 -9.87 -17.09 2.25
C ILE A 387 -10.64 -17.46 0.98
N GLN A 388 -10.02 -17.29 -0.18
CA GLN A 388 -10.67 -17.53 -1.47
C GLN A 388 -9.69 -18.05 -2.52
N SER A 389 -10.23 -18.55 -3.63
CA SER A 389 -9.45 -18.83 -4.83
C SER A 389 -10.23 -18.50 -6.10
N VAL A 390 -9.58 -17.83 -7.03
CA VAL A 390 -10.00 -17.75 -8.44
C VAL A 390 -9.22 -18.81 -9.20
N MET A 391 -9.93 -19.72 -9.86
CA MET A 391 -9.34 -20.75 -10.70
C MET A 391 -9.43 -20.32 -12.16
N SER A 392 -8.26 -20.29 -12.81
CA SER A 392 -8.13 -19.91 -14.22
C SER A 392 -7.52 -21.04 -15.03
N SER A 393 -7.79 -21.07 -16.33
CA SER A 393 -7.11 -22.00 -17.23
C SER A 393 -5.69 -21.54 -17.56
N GLY A 394 -5.38 -20.25 -17.42
CA GLY A 394 -4.03 -19.70 -17.56
C GLY A 394 -3.07 -20.17 -16.46
N ASP A 395 -3.59 -20.40 -15.24
CA ASP A 395 -2.81 -20.86 -14.09
C ASP A 395 -2.85 -22.39 -13.89
N ALA A 396 -3.50 -23.12 -14.80
CA ALA A 396 -3.51 -24.58 -14.83
C ALA A 396 -2.09 -25.17 -15.02
N LEU A 397 -1.90 -26.43 -14.62
CA LEU A 397 -0.61 -27.13 -14.79
C LEU A 397 -0.14 -27.14 -16.25
N THR A 398 -1.11 -27.28 -17.15
CA THR A 398 -0.98 -27.06 -18.58
C THR A 398 -1.80 -25.83 -18.95
N PRO A 399 -1.18 -24.64 -19.04
CA PRO A 399 -1.90 -23.41 -19.34
C PRO A 399 -2.72 -23.52 -20.62
N GLY A 400 -4.00 -23.15 -20.53
CA GLY A 400 -4.96 -23.21 -21.64
C GLY A 400 -5.77 -21.92 -21.76
N LYS A 401 -6.50 -21.80 -22.86
CA LYS A 401 -7.44 -20.70 -23.13
C LYS A 401 -8.86 -21.25 -23.30
N THR A 402 -9.43 -21.76 -22.21
CA THR A 402 -10.73 -22.44 -22.26
C THR A 402 -11.90 -21.48 -22.09
N GLY A 403 -11.68 -20.31 -21.49
CA GLY A 403 -12.74 -19.34 -21.16
C GLY A 403 -13.59 -19.72 -19.95
N GLY A 404 -13.22 -20.80 -19.25
CA GLY A 404 -13.87 -21.28 -18.03
C GLY A 404 -13.44 -20.50 -16.78
N VAL A 405 -14.19 -20.67 -15.70
CA VAL A 405 -13.93 -20.03 -14.42
C VAL A 405 -14.27 -20.98 -13.28
N GLY A 406 -13.45 -20.95 -12.24
CA GLY A 406 -13.81 -21.48 -10.94
C GLY A 406 -13.64 -20.40 -9.88
N SER A 407 -14.52 -20.40 -8.90
CA SER A 407 -14.48 -19.52 -7.74
C SER A 407 -14.70 -20.34 -6.49
N ALA A 408 -13.87 -20.15 -5.47
CA ALA A 408 -13.98 -20.83 -4.19
C ALA A 408 -13.84 -19.84 -3.02
N VAL A 409 -14.65 -20.03 -1.99
CA VAL A 409 -14.56 -19.31 -0.72
C VAL A 409 -14.48 -20.33 0.42
N PHE A 410 -13.63 -20.04 1.40
CA PHE A 410 -13.35 -20.93 2.52
C PHE A 410 -13.53 -20.19 3.85
N HIS A 411 -14.10 -20.89 4.84
CA HIS A 411 -14.23 -20.41 6.21
C HIS A 411 -13.58 -21.41 7.16
N LEU A 412 -12.53 -20.98 7.86
CA LEU A 412 -11.85 -21.77 8.87
C LEU A 412 -12.43 -21.47 10.26
N HIS A 413 -12.99 -22.49 10.90
CA HIS A 413 -13.53 -22.39 12.26
C HIS A 413 -12.46 -22.67 13.31
N ASP A 414 -12.70 -22.18 14.54
CA ASP A 414 -11.83 -22.37 15.72
C ASP A 414 -11.54 -23.85 16.04
N ASN A 415 -12.43 -24.76 15.65
CA ASN A 415 -12.32 -26.21 15.87
C ASN A 415 -11.52 -26.95 14.77
N GLY A 416 -10.91 -26.21 13.84
CA GLY A 416 -10.15 -26.74 12.71
C GLY A 416 -10.99 -27.23 11.53
N THR A 417 -12.31 -27.03 11.56
CA THR A 417 -13.17 -27.37 10.42
C THR A 417 -13.06 -26.30 9.36
N LEU A 418 -12.83 -26.70 8.10
CA LEU A 418 -12.82 -25.81 6.96
C LEU A 418 -14.12 -25.98 6.16
N GLU A 419 -15.02 -25.02 6.24
CA GLU A 419 -16.18 -24.95 5.35
C GLU A 419 -15.73 -24.40 3.99
N TYR A 420 -16.25 -24.97 2.91
CA TYR A 420 -15.96 -24.53 1.55
C TYR A 420 -17.22 -24.39 0.72
N GLN A 421 -17.20 -23.40 -0.16
CA GLN A 421 -18.19 -23.21 -1.21
C GLN A 421 -17.44 -22.95 -2.52
N VAL A 422 -17.75 -23.72 -3.56
CA VAL A 422 -17.09 -23.67 -4.85
C VAL A 422 -18.13 -23.56 -5.95
N GLN A 423 -17.92 -22.66 -6.90
CA GLN A 423 -18.69 -22.53 -8.13
C GLN A 423 -17.75 -22.71 -9.32
N VAL A 424 -18.16 -23.53 -10.28
CA VAL A 424 -17.44 -23.73 -11.55
C VAL A 424 -18.40 -23.46 -12.70
N ALA A 425 -17.91 -22.79 -13.74
CA ALA A 425 -18.69 -22.52 -14.95
C ALA A 425 -17.80 -22.44 -16.20
N GLY A 426 -18.40 -22.65 -17.38
CA GLY A 426 -17.73 -22.50 -18.67
C GLY A 426 -16.64 -23.54 -18.95
N LEU A 427 -16.78 -24.77 -18.42
CA LEU A 427 -15.86 -25.88 -18.72
C LEU A 427 -15.96 -26.32 -20.18
N THR A 428 -14.85 -26.78 -20.75
CA THR A 428 -14.79 -27.26 -22.14
C THR A 428 -15.31 -28.68 -22.34
N SER A 429 -15.32 -29.49 -21.28
CA SER A 429 -15.81 -30.87 -21.31
C SER A 429 -16.39 -31.30 -19.97
N ASP A 430 -16.90 -32.53 -19.92
CA ASP A 430 -17.54 -33.07 -18.72
C ASP A 430 -16.62 -33.00 -17.50
N PHE A 431 -17.19 -32.55 -16.39
CA PHE A 431 -16.52 -32.50 -15.10
C PHE A 431 -16.15 -33.92 -14.62
N VAL A 432 -14.87 -34.09 -14.25
CA VAL A 432 -14.31 -35.35 -13.76
C VAL A 432 -13.94 -35.27 -12.28
N GLY A 433 -13.37 -34.16 -11.80
CA GLY A 433 -13.00 -34.05 -10.39
C GLY A 433 -12.67 -32.65 -9.91
N LEU A 434 -12.82 -32.46 -8.59
CA LEU A 434 -12.52 -31.23 -7.86
C LEU A 434 -11.68 -31.56 -6.62
N THR A 435 -10.46 -31.03 -6.53
CA THR A 435 -9.52 -31.43 -5.48
C THR A 435 -8.75 -30.24 -4.90
N ILE A 436 -8.48 -30.26 -3.59
CA ILE A 436 -7.49 -29.38 -2.95
C ILE A 436 -6.14 -30.10 -2.97
N GLU A 437 -5.10 -29.39 -3.38
CA GLU A 437 -3.77 -29.92 -3.65
C GLU A 437 -2.65 -29.06 -3.07
N LEU A 438 -1.49 -29.69 -2.91
CA LEU A 438 -0.23 -28.99 -2.70
C LEU A 438 0.40 -28.54 -4.03
N LYS A 439 1.34 -27.60 -3.95
CA LYS A 439 2.22 -27.32 -5.09
C LYS A 439 2.93 -28.64 -5.50
N PRO A 440 2.86 -29.05 -6.78
CA PRO A 440 3.44 -30.31 -7.20
C PRO A 440 4.95 -30.29 -7.02
N ARG A 441 5.50 -31.27 -6.29
CA ARG A 441 6.97 -31.43 -6.10
C ARG A 441 7.67 -31.94 -7.36
N ARG A 442 6.93 -32.56 -8.29
CA ARG A 442 7.39 -33.03 -9.60
C ARG A 442 6.32 -32.69 -10.64
N ARG A 443 6.74 -32.32 -11.86
CA ARG A 443 5.85 -31.82 -12.93
C ARG A 443 4.66 -32.74 -13.26
N ASN A 444 4.78 -34.04 -13.01
CA ASN A 444 3.78 -35.06 -13.39
C ASN A 444 3.14 -35.81 -12.21
N LYS A 445 3.28 -35.34 -10.95
CA LYS A 445 2.62 -35.99 -9.80
C LYS A 445 1.81 -34.99 -9.00
N ARG A 446 0.48 -35.06 -9.16
CA ARG A 446 -0.49 -34.32 -8.34
C ARG A 446 -0.42 -34.82 -6.90
N SER A 447 -0.41 -33.88 -5.96
CA SER A 447 -0.41 -34.18 -4.52
C SER A 447 -1.75 -33.75 -3.93
N VAL A 448 -2.76 -34.59 -4.14
CA VAL A 448 -4.13 -34.38 -3.67
C VAL A 448 -4.19 -34.54 -2.16
N LEU A 449 -4.71 -33.52 -1.48
CA LEU A 449 -4.93 -33.54 -0.03
C LEU A 449 -6.37 -33.92 0.32
N TYR A 450 -7.33 -33.39 -0.44
CA TYR A 450 -8.74 -33.59 -0.18
C TYR A 450 -9.52 -33.60 -1.50
N ASP A 451 -10.46 -34.54 -1.62
CA ASP A 451 -11.30 -34.71 -2.78
C ASP A 451 -12.72 -34.18 -2.49
N LEU A 452 -13.14 -33.17 -3.25
CA LEU A 452 -14.42 -32.49 -3.14
C LEU A 452 -15.41 -32.99 -4.22
N THR A 453 -14.97 -33.88 -5.11
CA THR A 453 -15.77 -34.42 -6.21
C THR A 453 -17.13 -34.98 -5.77
N PRO A 454 -17.25 -35.70 -4.62
CA PRO A 454 -18.54 -36.23 -4.18
C PRO A 454 -19.60 -35.15 -3.87
N GLU A 455 -19.18 -33.96 -3.45
CA GLU A 455 -20.06 -32.86 -3.06
C GLU A 455 -20.44 -31.96 -4.24
N TYR A 456 -19.94 -32.25 -5.45
CA TYR A 456 -20.19 -31.44 -6.64
C TYR A 456 -21.54 -31.78 -7.28
N ASN A 457 -22.41 -30.79 -7.33
CA ASN A 457 -23.69 -30.88 -8.04
C ASN A 457 -23.53 -30.39 -9.48
N LYS A 458 -23.59 -31.33 -10.44
CA LYS A 458 -23.48 -31.05 -11.88
C LYS A 458 -24.58 -30.12 -12.42
N ALA A 459 -25.76 -30.10 -11.82
CA ALA A 459 -26.88 -29.28 -12.30
C ALA A 459 -26.69 -27.79 -11.97
N THR A 460 -26.08 -27.48 -10.82
CA THR A 460 -25.85 -26.09 -10.38
C THR A 460 -24.42 -25.62 -10.62
N GLY A 461 -23.50 -26.55 -10.94
CA GLY A 461 -22.07 -26.28 -11.05
C GLY A 461 -21.42 -25.92 -9.71
N ARG A 462 -22.04 -26.28 -8.58
CA ARG A 462 -21.62 -25.91 -7.22
C ARG A 462 -21.17 -27.13 -6.41
N ALA A 463 -20.17 -26.94 -5.57
CA ALA A 463 -19.83 -27.87 -4.48
C ALA A 463 -19.82 -27.10 -3.15
N GLN A 464 -20.51 -27.63 -2.15
CA GLN A 464 -20.52 -27.07 -0.79
C GLN A 464 -20.35 -28.21 0.21
N GLY A 465 -19.52 -28.00 1.23
CA GLY A 465 -19.30 -29.00 2.25
C GLY A 465 -18.35 -28.51 3.34
N SER A 466 -17.99 -29.42 4.24
CA SER A 466 -17.09 -29.12 5.35
C SER A 466 -16.01 -30.17 5.48
N TRP A 467 -14.76 -29.75 5.46
CA TRP A 467 -13.61 -30.60 5.75
C TRP A 467 -13.29 -30.54 7.25
N SER A 468 -13.83 -31.51 7.98
CA SER A 468 -13.68 -31.55 9.44
C SER A 468 -12.31 -32.07 9.87
N ARG A 469 -11.59 -32.91 9.13
CA ARG A 469 -10.32 -33.53 9.56
C ARG A 469 -9.08 -32.83 9.02
N LEU A 470 -9.02 -31.51 9.15
CA LEU A 470 -7.85 -30.74 8.73
C LEU A 470 -6.73 -30.88 9.77
N GLU A 471 -5.54 -31.32 9.35
CA GLU A 471 -4.38 -31.41 10.24
C GLU A 471 -3.76 -30.03 10.48
N ALA A 472 -3.03 -29.88 11.60
CA ALA A 472 -2.39 -28.61 11.96
C ALA A 472 -1.44 -28.09 10.86
N ARG A 473 -0.73 -29.00 10.17
CA ARG A 473 0.14 -28.66 9.03
C ARG A 473 -0.66 -28.13 7.84
N HIS A 474 -1.81 -28.72 7.53
CA HIS A 474 -2.65 -28.22 6.44
C HIS A 474 -3.30 -26.87 6.76
N ILE A 475 -3.65 -26.60 8.03
CA ILE A 475 -4.06 -25.26 8.48
C ILE A 475 -2.94 -24.24 8.27
N HIS A 476 -1.70 -24.61 8.63
CA HIS A 476 -0.53 -23.79 8.39
C HIS A 476 -0.38 -23.43 6.90
N MET A 477 -0.35 -24.44 6.04
CA MET A 477 -0.22 -24.25 4.59
C MET A 477 -1.37 -23.44 3.98
N LEU A 478 -2.60 -23.60 4.48
CA LEU A 478 -3.76 -22.81 4.06
C LEU A 478 -3.56 -21.33 4.38
N LEU A 479 -3.17 -21.00 5.61
CA LEU A 479 -3.00 -19.63 6.08
C LEU A 479 -1.73 -18.95 5.52
N GLN A 480 -0.76 -19.75 5.04
CA GLN A 480 0.43 -19.30 4.30
C GLN A 480 0.21 -19.21 2.78
N ASN A 481 -1.02 -19.42 2.29
CA ASN A 481 -1.39 -19.38 0.88
C ASN A 481 -0.69 -20.44 0.01
N GLU A 482 -0.34 -21.61 0.55
CA GLU A 482 0.40 -22.66 -0.15
C GLU A 482 -0.47 -23.75 -0.79
N LEU A 483 -1.77 -23.74 -0.48
CA LEU A 483 -2.73 -24.69 -1.03
C LEU A 483 -3.29 -24.21 -2.37
N PHE A 484 -3.63 -25.17 -3.22
CA PHE A 484 -4.24 -24.95 -4.53
C PHE A 484 -5.55 -25.72 -4.62
N ILE A 485 -6.47 -25.23 -5.45
CA ILE A 485 -7.67 -25.95 -5.84
C ILE A 485 -7.62 -26.20 -7.35
N ASN A 486 -8.02 -27.39 -7.77
CA ASN A 486 -7.90 -27.86 -9.14
C ASN A 486 -9.22 -28.50 -9.61
N VAL A 487 -9.62 -28.18 -10.83
CA VAL A 487 -10.78 -28.76 -11.51
C VAL A 487 -10.30 -29.55 -12.71
N ALA A 488 -10.60 -30.85 -12.75
CA ALA A 488 -10.28 -31.74 -13.85
C ALA A 488 -11.52 -32.06 -14.69
N THR A 489 -11.32 -32.16 -16.00
CA THR A 489 -12.38 -32.49 -16.98
C THR A 489 -11.96 -33.65 -17.87
N ALA A 490 -12.88 -34.17 -18.67
CA ALA A 490 -12.65 -35.37 -19.50
C ALA A 490 -11.50 -35.18 -20.49
N HIS A 491 -11.37 -33.98 -21.07
CA HIS A 491 -10.25 -33.64 -21.95
C HIS A 491 -8.97 -33.27 -21.18
N ASN A 492 -9.10 -32.68 -19.99
CA ASN A 492 -7.96 -32.21 -19.19
C ASN A 492 -7.95 -32.88 -17.81
N GLN A 493 -7.46 -34.12 -17.76
CA GLN A 493 -7.43 -34.93 -16.53
C GLN A 493 -6.46 -34.39 -15.47
N ASP A 494 -5.40 -33.70 -15.88
CA ASP A 494 -4.44 -33.07 -14.97
C ASP A 494 -4.98 -31.77 -14.33
N GLY A 495 -6.04 -31.20 -14.89
CA GLY A 495 -6.66 -29.96 -14.43
C GLY A 495 -6.87 -28.97 -15.57
N GLU A 496 -8.13 -28.64 -15.86
CA GLU A 496 -8.50 -27.56 -16.76
C GLU A 496 -8.37 -26.19 -16.10
N LEU A 497 -8.79 -26.08 -14.84
CA LEU A 497 -8.74 -24.85 -14.06
C LEU A 497 -7.95 -25.09 -12.78
N ARG A 498 -7.08 -24.15 -12.43
CA ARG A 498 -6.32 -24.19 -11.18
C ARG A 498 -6.26 -22.81 -10.56
N GLY A 499 -6.36 -22.76 -9.23
CA GLY A 499 -6.28 -21.52 -8.47
C GLY A 499 -5.47 -21.71 -7.19
N GLN A 500 -4.70 -20.70 -6.81
CA GLN A 500 -4.04 -20.66 -5.50
C GLN A 500 -5.05 -20.17 -4.46
N ILE A 501 -5.13 -20.83 -3.31
CA ILE A 501 -5.98 -20.41 -2.21
C ILE A 501 -5.24 -19.31 -1.44
N LYS A 502 -5.84 -18.12 -1.36
CA LYS A 502 -5.23 -16.92 -0.75
C LYS A 502 -6.17 -16.25 0.23
N ALA A 503 -5.62 -15.76 1.33
CA ALA A 503 -6.32 -14.87 2.25
C ALA A 503 -6.31 -13.42 1.72
N LEU A 504 -7.48 -12.86 1.49
CA LEU A 504 -7.67 -11.45 1.12
C LEU A 504 -7.92 -10.59 2.34
N LEU A 505 -7.15 -9.52 2.45
CA LEU A 505 -7.32 -8.52 3.49
C LEU A 505 -8.75 -7.97 3.54
N TYR A 506 -9.26 -7.81 4.75
CA TYR A 506 -10.47 -7.05 4.99
C TYR A 506 -10.34 -5.64 4.39
N ASN A 507 -11.31 -5.21 3.58
CA ASN A 507 -11.29 -3.93 2.85
C ASN A 507 -12.41 -2.97 3.27
N GLY A 508 -13.10 -3.26 4.37
CA GLY A 508 -14.22 -2.46 4.86
C GLY A 508 -15.50 -2.60 4.04
N LEU A 509 -15.57 -3.55 3.10
CA LEU A 509 -16.82 -3.89 2.42
C LEU A 509 -17.63 -4.85 3.28
N GLU A 510 -18.85 -4.45 3.61
CA GLU A 510 -19.91 -5.24 4.27
C GLU A 510 -20.60 -6.22 3.30
N ALA A 511 -20.04 -6.46 2.11
CA ALA A 511 -20.53 -7.48 1.21
C ALA A 511 -20.59 -8.82 1.98
N PRO A 512 -21.71 -9.56 1.93
CA PRO A 512 -21.88 -10.75 2.76
C PRO A 512 -20.84 -11.79 2.36
N ARG A 513 -19.78 -11.90 3.18
CA ARG A 513 -18.64 -12.80 2.96
C ARG A 513 -19.05 -14.28 3.00
N HIS A 514 -20.30 -14.57 3.34
CA HIS A 514 -20.93 -15.88 3.34
C HIS A 514 -21.58 -16.25 1.99
N VAL A 515 -21.62 -15.31 1.04
CA VAL A 515 -22.20 -15.52 -0.30
C VAL A 515 -21.09 -15.69 -1.33
N LEU A 516 -21.29 -16.66 -2.23
CA LEU A 516 -20.40 -16.88 -3.37
C LEU A 516 -20.30 -15.63 -4.24
N PRO A 517 -19.08 -15.20 -4.62
CA PRO A 517 -18.92 -14.05 -5.50
C PRO A 517 -19.40 -14.38 -6.92
N VAL A 518 -19.76 -13.35 -7.66
CA VAL A 518 -20.15 -13.44 -9.07
C VAL A 518 -18.96 -13.91 -9.88
N THR A 519 -19.09 -15.03 -10.60
CA THR A 519 -18.01 -15.56 -11.45
C THR A 519 -17.93 -14.80 -12.76
N LEU A 520 -16.71 -14.41 -13.15
CA LEU A 520 -16.40 -13.74 -14.40
C LEU A 520 -15.66 -14.70 -15.33
N ALA A 521 -16.24 -14.98 -16.50
CA ALA A 521 -15.72 -15.95 -17.47
C ALA A 521 -15.68 -15.37 -18.88
N GLY A 522 -14.75 -15.85 -19.71
CA GLY A 522 -14.72 -15.52 -21.14
C GLY A 522 -15.91 -16.11 -21.89
N GLN A 523 -16.42 -17.27 -21.43
CA GLN A 523 -17.63 -17.91 -21.97
C GLN A 523 -18.90 -17.06 -21.82
N PHE A 524 -18.93 -16.12 -20.87
CA PHE A 524 -20.06 -15.23 -20.62
C PHE A 524 -20.00 -13.92 -21.42
N VAL A 525 -18.90 -13.66 -22.13
CA VAL A 525 -18.79 -12.50 -23.03
C VAL A 525 -19.60 -12.78 -24.29
N THR A 526 -20.16 -11.73 -24.90
CA THR A 526 -20.90 -11.83 -26.16
C THR A 526 -20.13 -11.10 -27.28
N PRO A 527 -19.61 -11.82 -28.31
CA PRO A 527 -19.52 -13.28 -28.43
C PRO A 527 -18.50 -13.90 -27.44
N PRO A 528 -18.59 -15.22 -27.15
CA PRO A 528 -17.70 -15.88 -26.18
C PRO A 528 -16.22 -15.78 -26.55
N VAL A 529 -15.39 -15.45 -25.55
CA VAL A 529 -13.95 -15.26 -25.72
C VAL A 529 -13.19 -16.42 -25.08
N ARG A 530 -12.34 -17.09 -25.88
CA ARG A 530 -11.41 -18.10 -25.40
C ARG A 530 -10.17 -17.43 -24.81
N THR A 531 -10.24 -17.12 -23.52
CA THR A 531 -9.14 -16.58 -22.75
C THR A 531 -8.64 -17.56 -21.69
N GLY A 532 -7.39 -17.37 -21.24
CA GLY A 532 -6.86 -18.00 -20.03
C GLY A 532 -7.27 -17.27 -18.75
N ALA A 533 -7.91 -16.10 -18.89
CA ALA A 533 -8.32 -15.27 -17.77
C ALA A 533 -9.66 -15.68 -17.19
N SER A 534 -9.75 -15.54 -15.87
CA SER A 534 -10.95 -15.81 -15.09
C SER A 534 -10.99 -14.83 -13.92
N GLY A 535 -12.17 -14.58 -13.37
CA GLY A 535 -12.30 -13.71 -12.21
C GLY A 535 -13.51 -14.01 -11.37
N HIS A 536 -13.60 -13.33 -10.24
CA HIS A 536 -14.87 -13.19 -9.53
C HIS A 536 -15.01 -11.78 -8.95
N ALA A 537 -16.24 -11.40 -8.61
CA ALA A 537 -16.55 -10.11 -8.06
C ALA A 537 -17.51 -10.21 -6.86
N TRP A 538 -17.14 -9.54 -5.76
CA TRP A 538 -18.11 -9.16 -4.73
C TRP A 538 -18.66 -7.80 -5.04
N VAL A 539 -19.98 -7.68 -4.97
CA VAL A 539 -20.71 -6.46 -5.26
C VAL A 539 -21.82 -6.31 -4.22
N SER A 540 -21.94 -5.12 -3.64
CA SER A 540 -22.99 -4.82 -2.66
C SER A 540 -23.38 -3.36 -2.71
N VAL A 541 -24.65 -3.05 -2.53
CA VAL A 541 -25.15 -1.68 -2.38
C VAL A 541 -25.29 -1.36 -0.89
N ASP A 542 -24.69 -0.26 -0.44
CA ASP A 542 -24.80 0.18 0.96
C ASP A 542 -26.13 0.90 1.25
N ARG A 543 -26.38 1.27 2.51
CA ARG A 543 -27.59 1.99 2.91
C ARG A 543 -27.67 3.41 2.36
N GLN A 544 -26.54 3.97 1.93
CA GLN A 544 -26.44 5.26 1.26
C GLN A 544 -26.58 5.13 -0.26
N CYS A 545 -26.93 3.94 -0.77
CA CYS A 545 -27.10 3.63 -2.18
C CYS A 545 -25.81 3.78 -3.01
N HIS A 546 -24.65 3.60 -2.40
CA HIS A 546 -23.39 3.45 -3.13
C HIS A 546 -23.08 1.98 -3.43
N LEU A 547 -22.53 1.73 -4.61
CA LEU A 547 -22.13 0.41 -5.06
C LEU A 547 -20.68 0.18 -4.69
N ASN A 548 -20.48 -0.77 -3.80
CA ASN A 548 -19.20 -1.26 -3.40
C ASN A 548 -18.85 -2.49 -4.25
N TYR A 549 -17.66 -2.51 -4.83
CA TYR A 549 -17.20 -3.63 -5.62
C TYR A 549 -15.76 -4.01 -5.30
N GLN A 550 -15.48 -5.31 -5.35
CA GLN A 550 -14.16 -5.90 -5.28
C GLN A 550 -14.08 -7.03 -6.30
N ILE A 551 -13.23 -6.84 -7.31
CA ILE A 551 -13.04 -7.72 -8.45
C ILE A 551 -11.64 -8.31 -8.34
N ILE A 552 -11.54 -9.62 -8.54
CA ILE A 552 -10.27 -10.36 -8.50
C ILE A 552 -10.18 -11.20 -9.74
N VAL A 553 -9.02 -11.15 -10.37
CA VAL A 553 -8.76 -11.76 -11.66
C VAL A 553 -7.48 -12.57 -11.62
N ALA A 554 -7.48 -13.67 -12.37
CA ALA A 554 -6.38 -14.61 -12.51
C ALA A 554 -6.20 -14.95 -14.00
N GLY A 555 -5.00 -15.33 -14.41
CA GLY A 555 -4.73 -15.69 -15.81
C GLY A 555 -4.80 -14.56 -16.85
N LEU A 556 -4.87 -13.28 -16.46
CA LEU A 556 -4.74 -12.16 -17.40
C LEU A 556 -3.34 -12.17 -18.03
N SER A 557 -3.25 -12.10 -19.36
CA SER A 557 -1.97 -12.11 -20.06
C SER A 557 -1.12 -10.91 -19.64
N LYS A 558 0.03 -11.17 -19.02
CA LYS A 558 1.09 -10.17 -18.86
C LYS A 558 1.70 -9.98 -20.24
N SER A 559 1.57 -8.80 -20.85
CA SER A 559 2.27 -8.52 -22.11
C SER A 559 3.78 -8.66 -21.87
N ASP A 560 4.46 -9.45 -22.70
CA ASP A 560 5.91 -9.71 -22.63
C ASP A 560 6.80 -8.46 -22.90
N ASP A 561 6.21 -7.27 -23.03
CA ASP A 561 6.95 -6.01 -23.10
C ASP A 561 7.43 -5.60 -21.70
N ILE A 562 8.58 -6.14 -21.31
CA ILE A 562 9.33 -5.87 -20.07
C ILE A 562 9.88 -4.42 -20.04
N THR A 563 9.54 -3.56 -21.02
CA THR A 563 10.25 -2.29 -21.23
C THR A 563 9.48 -0.99 -20.94
N VAL A 564 8.21 -0.98 -20.50
CA VAL A 564 7.57 0.29 -20.08
C VAL A 564 6.57 0.12 -18.92
N ASN A 565 6.92 0.68 -17.75
CA ASN A 565 6.19 0.73 -16.47
C ASN A 565 4.85 1.53 -16.48
N ALA A 566 3.99 1.44 -17.50
CA ALA A 566 2.79 2.29 -17.56
C ALA A 566 1.56 1.74 -18.34
N HIS A 567 1.44 0.43 -18.56
CA HIS A 567 0.27 -0.12 -19.27
C HIS A 567 -0.69 -0.83 -18.31
N LEU A 568 -1.95 -0.36 -18.29
CA LEU A 568 -3.05 -0.93 -17.51
C LEU A 568 -3.31 -2.39 -17.93
N HIS A 569 -3.45 -3.30 -16.96
CA HIS A 569 -3.70 -4.72 -17.24
C HIS A 569 -5.16 -5.01 -17.62
N GLY A 570 -6.10 -4.21 -17.11
CA GLY A 570 -7.52 -4.31 -17.48
C GLY A 570 -8.37 -3.14 -16.97
N LEU A 571 -9.50 -2.93 -17.64
CA LEU A 571 -10.55 -1.98 -17.28
C LEU A 571 -11.77 -2.77 -16.79
N ALA A 572 -12.23 -2.46 -15.57
CA ALA A 572 -13.48 -3.00 -15.05
C ALA A 572 -14.64 -2.06 -15.40
N GLU A 573 -15.68 -2.61 -16.00
CA GLU A 573 -16.86 -1.90 -16.49
C GLU A 573 -18.12 -2.57 -15.91
N ILE A 574 -19.14 -1.77 -15.62
CA ILE A 574 -20.49 -2.26 -15.34
C ILE A 574 -21.40 -1.82 -16.49
N GLY A 575 -22.25 -2.71 -16.97
CA GLY A 575 -23.17 -2.44 -18.06
C GLY A 575 -24.53 -3.05 -17.83
N GLU A 576 -25.48 -2.57 -18.61
CA GLU A 576 -26.87 -3.00 -18.61
C GLU A 576 -27.11 -3.86 -19.86
N LEU A 577 -27.86 -4.96 -19.69
CA LEU A 577 -28.32 -5.77 -20.80
C LEU A 577 -29.63 -5.16 -21.30
N ASP A 578 -29.57 -4.34 -22.36
CA ASP A 578 -30.75 -3.78 -23.01
C ASP A 578 -30.90 -4.33 -24.45
N ASP A 579 -32.14 -4.47 -24.93
CA ASP A 579 -32.47 -5.04 -26.25
C ASP A 579 -32.10 -4.11 -27.42
N SER A 580 -31.74 -2.85 -27.12
CA SER A 580 -31.31 -1.85 -28.11
C SER A 580 -29.79 -1.78 -28.20
N SER A 581 -29.26 -1.65 -29.42
CA SER A 581 -27.84 -1.86 -29.80
C SER A 581 -26.79 -0.89 -29.20
N ALA A 582 -27.12 -0.15 -28.13
CA ALA A 582 -26.20 0.71 -27.40
C ALA A 582 -26.07 0.24 -25.95
N THR A 583 -25.16 -0.71 -25.69
CA THR A 583 -24.82 -1.07 -24.31
C THR A 583 -24.16 0.12 -23.62
N HIS A 584 -24.90 0.83 -22.78
CA HIS A 584 -24.35 1.85 -21.90
C HIS A 584 -23.43 1.17 -20.89
N LYS A 585 -22.11 1.30 -21.11
CA LYS A 585 -21.08 0.78 -20.21
C LYS A 585 -20.51 1.92 -19.40
N ARG A 586 -20.36 1.69 -18.10
CA ARG A 586 -19.73 2.63 -17.18
C ARG A 586 -18.43 2.05 -16.66
N LEU A 587 -17.36 2.82 -16.78
CA LEU A 587 -16.08 2.47 -16.21
C LEU A 587 -16.16 2.52 -14.68
N LEU A 588 -15.83 1.40 -14.02
CA LEU A 588 -15.68 1.32 -12.58
C LEU A 588 -14.28 1.81 -12.19
N THR A 589 -13.25 1.10 -12.67
CA THR A 589 -11.86 1.47 -12.43
C THR A 589 -10.93 0.71 -13.37
N GLY A 590 -9.78 1.32 -13.68
CA GLY A 590 -8.65 0.60 -14.24
C GLY A 590 -7.75 0.09 -13.11
N PHE A 591 -7.16 -1.09 -13.28
CA PHE A 591 -6.24 -1.64 -12.30
C PHE A 591 -4.97 -2.23 -12.93
N TYR A 592 -3.91 -2.21 -12.14
CA TYR A 592 -2.67 -2.93 -12.38
C TYR A 592 -2.66 -4.16 -11.46
N GLY A 593 -2.18 -5.30 -11.94
CA GLY A 593 -2.18 -6.54 -11.18
C GLY A 593 -3.50 -7.34 -11.25
N SER A 594 -3.88 -7.96 -10.13
CA SER A 594 -4.92 -9.00 -10.06
C SER A 594 -6.18 -8.60 -9.29
N GLN A 595 -6.28 -7.35 -8.85
CA GLN A 595 -7.39 -6.87 -8.03
C GLN A 595 -7.83 -5.47 -8.44
N ALA A 596 -9.14 -5.25 -8.50
CA ALA A 596 -9.78 -3.96 -8.68
C ALA A 596 -10.79 -3.76 -7.54
N GLN A 597 -10.81 -2.59 -6.91
CA GLN A 597 -11.81 -2.30 -5.87
C GLN A 597 -12.15 -0.82 -5.85
N GLY A 598 -13.37 -0.50 -5.41
CA GLY A 598 -13.81 0.88 -5.33
C GLY A 598 -15.23 1.04 -4.81
N VAL A 599 -15.66 2.29 -4.74
CA VAL A 599 -17.01 2.69 -4.35
C VAL A 599 -17.52 3.65 -5.41
N LEU A 600 -18.62 3.28 -6.07
CA LEU A 600 -19.31 4.12 -7.03
C LEU A 600 -20.46 4.83 -6.33
N LYS A 601 -20.36 6.16 -6.20
CA LYS A 601 -21.34 6.96 -5.46
C LYS A 601 -22.51 7.44 -6.30
N ASP A 602 -22.24 7.87 -7.54
CA ASP A 602 -23.24 8.53 -8.38
C ASP A 602 -23.95 7.51 -9.28
N ILE A 603 -24.82 6.66 -8.74
CA ILE A 603 -25.48 5.57 -9.49
C ILE A 603 -26.82 6.03 -10.05
N SER A 604 -27.11 5.70 -11.32
CA SER A 604 -28.43 5.95 -11.91
C SER A 604 -29.49 5.03 -11.30
N VAL A 605 -30.72 5.53 -11.19
CA VAL A 605 -31.87 4.73 -10.75
C VAL A 605 -32.08 3.51 -11.66
N GLU A 606 -31.81 3.68 -12.96
CA GLU A 606 -31.88 2.60 -13.94
C GLU A 606 -30.89 1.46 -13.66
N LEU A 607 -29.64 1.79 -13.33
CA LEU A 607 -28.64 0.78 -12.98
C LEU A 607 -28.99 0.07 -11.68
N LEU A 608 -29.55 0.77 -10.68
CA LEU A 608 -30.05 0.15 -9.44
C LEU A 608 -31.19 -0.83 -9.72
N ARG A 609 -32.10 -0.50 -10.65
CA ARG A 609 -33.15 -1.40 -11.14
C ARG A 609 -32.57 -2.64 -11.81
N HIS A 610 -31.61 -2.46 -12.71
CA HIS A 610 -30.95 -3.60 -13.38
C HIS A 610 -30.14 -4.48 -12.42
N LEU A 611 -29.56 -3.92 -11.36
CA LEU A 611 -28.91 -4.67 -10.29
C LEU A 611 -29.92 -5.49 -9.48
N ASP A 612 -31.08 -4.91 -9.16
CA ASP A 612 -32.15 -5.61 -8.44
C ASP A 612 -32.77 -6.73 -9.29
N GLN A 613 -32.99 -6.49 -10.58
CA GLN A 613 -33.54 -7.50 -11.51
C GLN A 613 -32.52 -8.54 -11.96
N GLY A 614 -31.23 -8.32 -11.69
CA GLY A 614 -30.15 -9.20 -12.13
C GLY A 614 -29.80 -9.10 -13.61
N THR A 615 -30.24 -8.07 -14.32
CA THR A 615 -29.93 -7.82 -15.74
C THR A 615 -28.65 -6.99 -15.94
N ALA A 616 -28.00 -6.55 -14.85
CA ALA A 616 -26.70 -5.90 -14.91
C ALA A 616 -25.57 -6.93 -15.10
N PHE A 617 -24.44 -6.51 -15.67
CA PHE A 617 -23.24 -7.33 -15.75
C PHE A 617 -21.99 -6.52 -15.41
N ILE A 618 -20.98 -7.20 -14.87
CA ILE A 618 -19.62 -6.68 -14.76
C ILE A 618 -18.78 -7.33 -15.87
N GLN A 619 -17.98 -6.52 -16.53
CA GLN A 619 -17.07 -6.94 -17.58
C GLN A 619 -15.67 -6.40 -17.30
N VAL A 620 -14.65 -7.22 -17.55
CA VAL A 620 -13.27 -6.76 -17.58
C VAL A 620 -12.78 -6.82 -19.02
N SER A 621 -12.31 -5.69 -19.53
CA SER A 621 -11.72 -5.56 -20.86
C SER A 621 -10.20 -5.35 -20.76
N THR A 622 -9.46 -5.84 -21.76
CA THR A 622 -8.00 -5.68 -21.84
C THR A 622 -7.61 -5.11 -23.19
N LYS A 623 -6.35 -4.72 -23.36
CA LYS A 623 -5.84 -4.24 -24.65
C LYS A 623 -6.02 -5.28 -25.77
N MET A 624 -5.88 -6.57 -25.44
CA MET A 624 -6.05 -7.68 -26.41
C MET A 624 -7.53 -7.97 -26.69
N ASN A 625 -8.42 -7.71 -25.74
CA ASN A 625 -9.85 -7.95 -25.85
C ASN A 625 -10.65 -6.69 -25.44
N PRO A 626 -10.68 -5.64 -26.28
CA PRO A 626 -11.31 -4.36 -25.93
C PRO A 626 -12.84 -4.45 -25.81
N ARG A 627 -13.46 -5.44 -26.48
CA ARG A 627 -14.90 -5.71 -26.36
C ARG A 627 -15.28 -6.43 -25.05
N GLY A 628 -14.29 -6.85 -24.25
CA GLY A 628 -14.46 -7.64 -23.03
C GLY A 628 -13.67 -8.94 -23.12
N GLU A 629 -12.90 -9.25 -22.08
CA GLU A 629 -12.18 -10.51 -21.95
C GLU A 629 -12.95 -11.51 -21.08
N ILE A 630 -13.52 -11.04 -19.97
CA ILE A 630 -14.35 -11.81 -19.05
C ILE A 630 -15.58 -11.00 -18.65
N ARG A 631 -16.73 -11.67 -18.47
CA ARG A 631 -17.99 -11.05 -18.05
C ARG A 631 -18.66 -11.91 -16.98
N GLY A 632 -19.47 -11.32 -16.11
CA GLY A 632 -20.40 -12.04 -15.24
C GLY A 632 -21.63 -11.21 -14.90
N GLN A 633 -22.77 -11.88 -14.83
CA GLN A 633 -24.07 -11.27 -14.53
C GLN A 633 -24.19 -11.00 -13.02
N VAL A 634 -24.65 -9.80 -12.67
CA VAL A 634 -24.69 -9.31 -11.29
C VAL A 634 -26.13 -9.11 -10.87
N HIS A 635 -26.51 -9.75 -9.76
CA HIS A 635 -27.78 -9.56 -9.09
C HIS A 635 -27.51 -9.15 -7.64
N VAL A 636 -27.92 -7.94 -7.27
CA VAL A 636 -27.75 -7.37 -5.94
C VAL A 636 -29.08 -6.75 -5.53
N PRO A 637 -29.85 -7.45 -4.67
CA PRO A 637 -31.09 -6.91 -4.13
C PRO A 637 -30.81 -5.60 -3.40
N ASN A 638 -31.62 -4.57 -3.65
CA ASN A 638 -31.46 -3.28 -2.98
C ASN A 638 -32.81 -2.65 -2.62
N SER A 639 -32.82 -1.91 -1.50
CA SER A 639 -34.00 -1.23 -0.99
C SER A 639 -33.94 0.29 -1.20
N CYS A 640 -33.17 0.73 -2.19
CA CYS A 640 -33.05 2.14 -2.53
C CYS A 640 -34.37 2.59 -3.16
N GLU A 641 -35.15 3.42 -2.44
CA GLU A 641 -36.49 3.81 -2.88
C GLU A 641 -36.45 4.49 -4.25
N PHE A 642 -37.23 3.93 -5.19
CA PHE A 642 -37.50 4.52 -6.48
C PHE A 642 -38.34 5.79 -6.24
N GLY A 643 -37.84 6.95 -6.63
CA GLY A 643 -38.60 8.19 -6.57
C GLY A 643 -39.83 8.11 -7.49
N THR A 644 -40.97 7.68 -6.95
CA THR A 644 -42.30 7.88 -7.55
C THR A 644 -43.32 8.12 -6.46
N ARG A 645 -43.54 9.40 -6.16
CA ARG A 645 -44.85 9.96 -5.77
C ARG A 645 -44.95 11.37 -6.32
N GLY A 646 -45.29 11.44 -7.59
CA GLY A 646 -45.96 12.56 -8.22
C GLY A 646 -47.10 11.94 -9.01
N GLU A 647 -48.32 12.30 -8.65
CA GLU A 647 -49.57 11.74 -9.15
C GLU A 647 -49.75 11.96 -10.66
N GLU A 648 -50.57 11.10 -11.24
CA GLU A 648 -51.05 11.09 -12.62
C GLU A 648 -51.42 12.49 -13.14
N GLU A 649 -50.81 12.92 -14.25
CA GLU A 649 -51.51 13.69 -15.28
C GLU A 649 -51.04 13.20 -16.66
N GLU A 650 -51.97 12.58 -17.39
CA GLU A 650 -51.90 12.37 -18.83
C GLU A 650 -52.10 13.71 -19.54
N ASP A 651 -51.17 14.04 -20.45
CA ASP A 651 -51.34 14.63 -21.80
C ASP A 651 -50.30 15.71 -22.12
N GLY A 652 -49.77 15.65 -23.35
CA GLY A 652 -49.35 16.85 -24.07
C GLY A 652 -47.88 16.93 -24.46
N ASP A 653 -47.62 16.52 -25.70
CA ASP A 653 -46.53 16.95 -26.57
C ASP A 653 -46.33 18.50 -26.51
N ASP A 654 -45.17 19.02 -26.09
CA ASP A 654 -44.48 20.16 -26.74
C ASP A 654 -43.09 20.44 -26.11
N PHE A 655 -42.13 20.75 -26.98
CA PHE A 655 -40.87 21.37 -26.60
C PHE A 655 -41.14 22.83 -26.18
N LEU A 656 -40.57 23.30 -25.05
CA LEU A 656 -39.86 24.59 -24.88
C LEU A 656 -39.75 25.03 -23.40
N ALA A 657 -38.54 25.51 -23.04
CA ALA A 657 -38.17 26.26 -21.84
C ALA A 657 -38.46 25.63 -20.46
N LYS A 658 -37.44 24.99 -19.86
CA LYS A 658 -37.38 24.76 -18.41
C LYS A 658 -37.53 26.11 -17.69
N ASP A 659 -38.63 26.27 -16.96
CA ASP A 659 -39.00 27.50 -16.26
C ASP A 659 -37.85 28.06 -15.40
N ALA A 660 -37.64 29.37 -15.51
CA ALA A 660 -36.63 30.11 -14.74
C ALA A 660 -36.87 30.07 -13.21
N GLU A 661 -38.03 29.58 -12.76
CA GLU A 661 -38.39 29.42 -11.35
C GLU A 661 -38.00 28.04 -10.76
N GLU A 662 -37.85 26.98 -11.57
CA GLU A 662 -37.37 25.68 -11.07
C GLU A 662 -35.84 25.68 -10.83
N LEU A 663 -35.09 26.37 -11.69
CA LEU A 663 -33.64 26.58 -11.55
C LEU A 663 -33.26 27.36 -10.28
N LYS A 664 -34.17 28.14 -9.70
CA LYS A 664 -33.95 28.87 -8.44
C LYS A 664 -34.07 27.98 -7.20
N LYS A 665 -34.74 26.82 -7.31
CA LYS A 665 -34.95 25.89 -6.19
C LYS A 665 -33.83 24.84 -6.04
N ASP A 666 -33.05 24.62 -7.10
CA ASP A 666 -31.91 23.67 -7.05
C ASP A 666 -30.70 24.31 -6.34
N PRO A 667 -30.20 23.69 -5.25
CA PRO A 667 -29.08 24.23 -4.47
C PRO A 667 -27.73 24.20 -5.22
N GLN A 668 -27.62 23.64 -6.42
CA GLN A 668 -26.35 23.55 -7.18
C GLN A 668 -26.24 24.52 -8.37
N THR A 669 -27.24 25.37 -8.62
CA THR A 669 -27.23 26.33 -9.74
C THR A 669 -26.27 27.50 -9.52
N CYS A 670 -25.73 28.03 -10.63
CA CYS A 670 -24.83 29.17 -10.61
C CYS A 670 -25.55 30.42 -11.11
N PHE A 671 -25.33 31.54 -10.42
CA PHE A 671 -25.89 32.82 -10.83
C PHE A 671 -24.85 33.63 -11.61
N PHE A 672 -25.13 33.95 -12.88
CA PHE A 672 -24.24 34.70 -13.76
C PHE A 672 -25.02 35.54 -14.77
N GLU A 673 -24.65 36.81 -14.97
CA GLU A 673 -25.31 37.77 -15.86
C GLU A 673 -26.85 37.83 -15.71
N ASN A 674 -27.34 37.90 -14.46
CA ASN A 674 -28.78 37.91 -14.14
C ASN A 674 -29.57 36.65 -14.55
N GLN A 675 -28.90 35.56 -14.91
CA GLN A 675 -29.52 34.27 -15.23
C GLN A 675 -29.02 33.16 -14.28
N HIS A 676 -29.91 32.22 -13.98
CA HIS A 676 -29.58 31.02 -13.22
C HIS A 676 -29.23 29.90 -14.20
N HIS A 677 -28.00 29.39 -14.08
CA HIS A 677 -27.44 28.36 -14.94
C HIS A 677 -27.39 27.03 -14.20
N ALA A 678 -27.87 25.95 -14.84
CA ALA A 678 -27.87 24.61 -14.26
C ALA A 678 -26.45 24.10 -14.00
N HIS A 679 -26.28 23.25 -12.99
CA HIS A 679 -25.00 22.56 -12.78
C HIS A 679 -24.61 21.74 -14.02
N GLY A 680 -23.40 21.98 -14.54
CA GLY A 680 -22.87 21.34 -15.74
C GLY A 680 -23.13 22.10 -17.05
N SER A 681 -23.94 23.18 -17.03
CA SER A 681 -24.18 23.98 -18.23
C SER A 681 -22.94 24.78 -18.65
N ARG A 682 -22.82 25.04 -19.95
CA ARG A 682 -21.77 25.83 -20.58
C ARG A 682 -22.39 26.93 -21.43
N TRP A 683 -21.84 28.15 -21.36
CA TRP A 683 -22.32 29.31 -22.12
C TRP A 683 -21.20 30.32 -22.39
N THR A 684 -21.42 31.21 -23.34
CA THR A 684 -20.53 32.33 -23.65
C THR A 684 -21.09 33.61 -23.02
N PRO A 685 -20.30 34.41 -22.27
CA PRO A 685 -20.75 35.69 -21.71
C PRO A 685 -21.23 36.66 -22.78
N ASN A 686 -22.19 37.51 -22.43
CA ASN A 686 -22.72 38.50 -23.36
C ASN A 686 -21.76 39.68 -23.60
N TYR A 687 -20.89 39.98 -22.62
CA TYR A 687 -19.92 41.08 -22.72
C TYR A 687 -18.62 40.70 -23.44
N ASP A 688 -18.27 39.41 -23.50
CA ASP A 688 -17.04 38.94 -24.13
C ASP A 688 -17.22 37.56 -24.76
N ARG A 689 -17.28 37.55 -26.10
CA ARG A 689 -17.49 36.35 -26.92
C ARG A 689 -16.26 35.43 -26.95
N CYS A 690 -15.14 35.87 -26.38
CA CYS A 690 -13.90 35.13 -26.27
C CYS A 690 -13.71 34.43 -24.92
N PHE A 691 -14.75 34.30 -24.11
CA PHE A 691 -14.74 33.50 -22.89
C PHE A 691 -15.80 32.40 -22.95
N SER A 692 -15.49 31.23 -22.38
CA SER A 692 -16.44 30.13 -22.21
C SER A 692 -16.59 29.86 -20.72
N CYS A 693 -17.81 30.02 -20.22
CA CYS A 693 -18.15 29.81 -18.81
C CYS A 693 -18.84 28.46 -18.61
N SER A 694 -18.65 27.88 -17.42
CA SER A 694 -19.33 26.67 -17.00
C SER A 694 -19.76 26.74 -15.54
N CYS A 695 -20.87 26.09 -15.20
CA CYS A 695 -21.39 26.05 -13.83
C CYS A 695 -20.99 24.75 -13.10
N GLN A 696 -20.17 24.87 -12.05
CA GLN A 696 -19.82 23.74 -11.17
C GLN A 696 -20.23 24.04 -9.71
N LYS A 697 -21.31 23.39 -9.24
CA LYS A 697 -21.79 23.44 -7.84
C LYS A 697 -21.77 24.86 -7.25
N ARG A 698 -22.53 25.78 -7.88
CA ARG A 698 -22.60 27.24 -7.63
C ARG A 698 -21.43 28.12 -8.09
N THR A 699 -20.29 27.55 -8.46
CA THR A 699 -19.15 28.33 -8.94
C THR A 699 -19.18 28.43 -10.46
N VAL A 700 -19.13 29.66 -10.98
CA VAL A 700 -18.95 29.94 -12.41
C VAL A 700 -17.45 29.97 -12.70
N ILE A 701 -17.01 29.13 -13.63
CA ILE A 701 -15.62 29.08 -14.09
C ILE A 701 -15.61 29.52 -15.55
N CYS A 702 -14.97 30.66 -15.85
CA CYS A 702 -14.87 31.23 -17.19
C CYS A 702 -13.41 31.21 -17.66
N ASP A 703 -13.17 30.51 -18.75
CA ASP A 703 -11.84 30.40 -19.36
C ASP A 703 -11.80 31.15 -20.70
N PRO A 704 -10.70 31.85 -21.03
CA PRO A 704 -10.54 32.50 -22.32
C PRO A 704 -10.37 31.46 -23.43
N VAL A 705 -11.06 31.67 -24.55
CA VAL A 705 -10.97 30.87 -25.77
C VAL A 705 -9.65 31.17 -26.47
N ILE A 706 -8.76 30.18 -26.53
CA ILE A 706 -7.44 30.30 -27.17
C ILE A 706 -7.56 29.89 -28.64
N CYS A 707 -7.28 30.82 -29.55
CA CYS A 707 -7.41 30.58 -30.98
C CYS A 707 -6.17 29.89 -31.57
N PRO A 708 -6.34 28.98 -32.54
CA PRO A 708 -5.23 28.37 -33.25
C PRO A 708 -4.51 29.40 -34.12
N VAL A 709 -3.19 29.27 -34.26
CA VAL A 709 -2.37 30.13 -35.13
C VAL A 709 -2.64 29.73 -36.58
N LEU A 710 -3.23 30.64 -37.37
CA LEU A 710 -3.54 30.42 -38.78
C LEU A 710 -2.38 30.86 -39.68
N THR A 711 -2.09 30.08 -40.71
CA THR A 711 -0.96 30.28 -41.65
C THR A 711 -1.40 30.77 -43.04
N CYS A 712 -2.67 31.15 -43.20
CA CYS A 712 -3.27 31.53 -44.49
C CYS A 712 -3.15 33.03 -44.82
N SER A 713 -3.22 33.35 -46.10
CA SER A 713 -2.96 34.69 -46.65
C SER A 713 -4.05 35.74 -46.37
N ARG A 714 -5.29 35.29 -46.09
CA ARG A 714 -6.44 36.14 -45.72
C ARG A 714 -7.26 35.49 -44.61
N THR A 715 -7.44 36.21 -43.51
CA THR A 715 -8.27 35.81 -42.38
C THR A 715 -9.52 36.67 -42.29
N VAL A 716 -10.68 36.05 -42.14
CA VAL A 716 -11.96 36.70 -41.87
C VAL A 716 -12.43 36.31 -40.48
N GLN A 717 -12.89 37.27 -39.69
CA GLN A 717 -13.44 37.03 -38.35
C GLN A 717 -14.97 37.10 -38.43
N PRO A 718 -15.70 35.98 -38.31
CA PRO A 718 -17.17 35.96 -38.40
C PRO A 718 -17.78 36.69 -37.20
N GLN A 719 -18.88 37.41 -37.40
CA GLN A 719 -19.44 38.33 -36.40
C GLN A 719 -19.85 37.67 -35.05
N ASP A 720 -20.02 36.35 -34.98
CA ASP A 720 -20.43 35.61 -33.77
C ASP A 720 -19.41 34.58 -33.25
N LYS A 721 -18.14 34.62 -33.69
CA LYS A 721 -17.10 33.68 -33.25
C LYS A 721 -15.83 34.40 -32.79
N CYS A 722 -15.25 33.96 -31.67
CA CYS A 722 -14.02 34.55 -31.14
C CYS A 722 -12.83 34.42 -32.11
N CYS A 723 -12.67 33.26 -32.76
CA CYS A 723 -11.47 32.98 -33.54
C CYS A 723 -11.60 33.36 -35.02
N PRO A 724 -10.56 33.99 -35.61
CA PRO A 724 -10.49 34.23 -37.04
C PRO A 724 -10.43 32.90 -37.80
N VAL A 725 -10.97 32.88 -39.01
CA VAL A 725 -10.93 31.72 -39.93
C VAL A 725 -10.32 32.15 -41.27
N CYS A 726 -9.73 31.21 -42.00
CA CYS A 726 -9.18 31.49 -43.32
C CYS A 726 -10.30 31.70 -44.35
N ASP A 727 -10.18 32.75 -45.16
CA ASP A 727 -11.12 33.03 -46.27
C ASP A 727 -10.65 32.29 -47.52
N GLU A 728 -10.80 30.97 -47.50
CA GLU A 728 -10.68 30.14 -48.69
C GLU A 728 -12.00 29.38 -48.87
N LYS A 729 -12.59 29.49 -50.06
CA LYS A 729 -13.73 28.68 -50.49
C LYS A 729 -13.27 27.22 -50.53
N VAL A 730 -13.56 26.45 -49.48
CA VAL A 730 -13.28 25.01 -49.45
C VAL A 730 -14.61 24.28 -49.44
N GLU A 731 -14.78 23.44 -50.46
CA GLU A 731 -15.85 22.47 -50.63
C GLU A 731 -16.00 21.62 -49.35
N GLU A 732 -17.24 21.23 -49.03
CA GLU A 732 -17.55 20.32 -47.94
C GLU A 732 -16.73 19.02 -48.09
N HIS A 733 -15.71 18.84 -47.25
CA HIS A 733 -15.05 17.56 -47.08
C HIS A 733 -15.65 16.83 -45.88
N LEU A 734 -16.18 15.64 -46.15
CA LEU A 734 -16.91 14.74 -45.24
C LEU A 734 -16.01 14.00 -44.22
N GLU A 735 -14.77 14.43 -44.01
CA GLU A 735 -13.81 13.75 -43.12
C GLU A 735 -13.35 14.69 -42.01
N GLY A 736 -13.48 14.28 -40.74
CA GLY A 736 -13.04 15.03 -39.56
C GLY A 736 -12.94 14.11 -38.34
N CYS A 737 -12.20 14.49 -37.31
CA CYS A 737 -11.97 13.66 -36.11
C CYS A 737 -12.84 14.15 -34.94
N TYR A 738 -13.60 13.26 -34.31
CA TYR A 738 -14.35 13.57 -33.09
C TYR A 738 -13.47 13.39 -31.85
N PHE A 739 -13.45 14.36 -30.94
CA PHE A 739 -12.73 14.24 -29.67
C PHE A 739 -13.69 14.27 -28.47
N GLU A 740 -13.67 13.19 -27.69
CA GLU A 740 -14.62 12.96 -26.59
C GLU A 740 -14.43 13.93 -25.40
N GLY A 741 -13.21 14.48 -25.24
CA GLY A 741 -12.89 15.41 -24.15
C GLY A 741 -13.55 16.80 -24.27
N ASP A 742 -13.67 17.33 -25.49
CA ASP A 742 -14.28 18.63 -25.79
C ASP A 742 -15.64 18.53 -26.51
N GLN A 743 -16.09 17.29 -26.81
CA GLN A 743 -17.34 16.97 -27.49
C GLN A 743 -17.50 17.65 -28.85
N LYS A 744 -16.39 17.92 -29.56
CA LYS A 744 -16.39 18.67 -30.83
C LYS A 744 -15.75 17.90 -31.98
N MET A 745 -16.24 18.15 -33.19
CA MET A 745 -15.63 17.69 -34.44
C MET A 745 -14.53 18.65 -34.90
N HIS A 746 -13.34 18.11 -35.18
CA HIS A 746 -12.16 18.84 -35.64
C HIS A 746 -11.85 18.49 -37.10
N ALA A 747 -11.49 19.50 -37.89
CA ALA A 747 -11.22 19.31 -39.32
C ALA A 747 -9.86 18.61 -39.55
N PRO A 748 -9.67 17.93 -40.69
CA PRO A 748 -8.42 17.28 -41.05
C PRO A 748 -7.22 18.23 -40.97
N GLY A 749 -6.17 17.82 -40.26
CA GLY A 749 -4.95 18.60 -40.10
C GLY A 749 -5.01 19.71 -39.03
N THR A 750 -6.15 19.93 -38.37
CA THR A 750 -6.22 20.93 -37.30
C THR A 750 -5.50 20.47 -36.04
N THR A 751 -4.82 21.40 -35.38
CA THR A 751 -4.18 21.19 -34.08
C THR A 751 -4.88 21.99 -32.99
N TRP A 752 -5.08 21.40 -31.81
CA TRP A 752 -5.72 22.05 -30.66
C TRP A 752 -5.20 21.54 -29.32
N HIS A 753 -5.45 22.31 -28.26
CA HIS A 753 -5.23 21.87 -26.88
C HIS A 753 -6.50 21.20 -26.34
N PRO A 754 -6.44 19.97 -25.81
CA PRO A 754 -7.63 19.25 -25.38
C PRO A 754 -8.19 19.84 -24.08
N PHE A 755 -9.52 19.95 -24.01
CA PHE A 755 -10.24 20.29 -22.77
C PHE A 755 -10.62 19.00 -22.04
N VAL A 756 -10.33 18.90 -20.74
CA VAL A 756 -10.63 17.70 -19.94
C VAL A 756 -11.25 18.12 -18.59
N PRO A 757 -12.56 17.91 -18.36
CA PRO A 757 -13.18 18.16 -17.06
C PRO A 757 -12.60 17.26 -15.96
N PRO A 758 -12.38 17.73 -14.70
CA PRO A 758 -12.59 19.08 -14.15
C PRO A 758 -11.42 20.06 -14.35
N PHE A 759 -10.42 19.73 -15.17
CA PHE A 759 -9.11 20.39 -15.23
C PHE A 759 -8.96 21.52 -16.27
N GLY A 760 -9.93 21.71 -17.18
CA GLY A 760 -9.89 22.77 -18.19
C GLY A 760 -9.05 22.42 -19.43
N TYR A 761 -8.58 23.43 -20.17
CA TYR A 761 -7.71 23.24 -21.34
C TYR A 761 -6.27 22.85 -20.93
N ILE A 762 -5.77 21.74 -21.47
CA ILE A 762 -4.43 21.24 -21.18
C ILE A 762 -3.42 21.85 -22.15
N LYS A 763 -2.79 22.97 -21.76
CA LYS A 763 -1.74 23.65 -22.56
C LYS A 763 -0.46 22.81 -22.78
N CYS A 764 -0.32 21.69 -22.07
CA CYS A 764 0.82 20.77 -22.18
C CYS A 764 0.68 19.64 -23.20
N ALA A 765 -0.45 19.55 -23.89
CA ALA A 765 -0.68 18.55 -24.92
C ALA A 765 -1.23 19.23 -26.17
N VAL A 766 -0.73 18.87 -27.34
CA VAL A 766 -1.26 19.34 -28.63
C VAL A 766 -1.80 18.13 -29.37
N CYS A 767 -3.10 18.13 -29.64
CA CYS A 767 -3.79 17.12 -30.41
C CYS A 767 -3.90 17.55 -31.87
N THR A 768 -3.72 16.61 -32.79
CA THR A 768 -3.80 16.82 -34.24
C THR A 768 -4.76 15.82 -34.84
N CYS A 769 -5.70 16.28 -35.68
CA CYS A 769 -6.59 15.39 -36.43
C CYS A 769 -5.88 14.88 -37.69
N LYS A 770 -5.58 13.58 -37.75
CA LYS A 770 -4.99 12.96 -38.95
C LYS A 770 -6.10 12.58 -39.93
N GLY A 771 -6.34 13.49 -40.88
CA GLY A 771 -7.44 13.46 -41.86
C GLY A 771 -7.77 12.12 -42.51
N SER A 772 -6.75 11.32 -42.88
CA SER A 772 -6.96 10.05 -43.59
C SER A 772 -7.35 8.84 -42.71
N SER A 773 -7.36 9.00 -41.38
CA SER A 773 -7.58 7.90 -40.42
C SER A 773 -8.73 8.15 -39.44
N GLY A 774 -9.23 9.38 -39.36
CA GLY A 774 -10.21 9.79 -38.34
C GLY A 774 -9.67 9.79 -36.90
N GLU A 775 -8.38 9.49 -36.70
CA GLU A 775 -7.76 9.34 -35.38
C GLU A 775 -7.15 10.66 -34.88
N VAL A 776 -7.38 10.96 -33.60
CA VAL A 776 -6.79 12.12 -32.91
C VAL A 776 -5.44 11.71 -32.31
N HIS A 777 -4.37 12.35 -32.76
CA HIS A 777 -3.02 12.11 -32.23
C HIS A 777 -2.59 13.25 -31.32
N CYS A 778 -2.40 12.98 -30.03
CA CYS A 778 -1.98 13.98 -29.04
C CYS A 778 -0.53 13.77 -28.61
N GLU A 779 0.29 14.79 -28.80
CA GLU A 779 1.69 14.80 -28.38
C GLU A 779 1.88 15.76 -27.20
N LYS A 780 2.77 15.39 -26.28
CA LYS A 780 3.13 16.25 -25.15
C LYS A 780 4.06 17.36 -25.64
N VAL A 781 3.78 18.60 -25.24
CA VAL A 781 4.64 19.74 -25.56
C VAL A 781 6.02 19.52 -24.93
N THR A 782 7.06 19.42 -25.77
CA THR A 782 8.46 19.35 -25.35
C THR A 782 8.97 20.75 -25.04
N CYS A 783 9.27 21.02 -23.78
CA CYS A 783 9.82 22.30 -23.37
C CYS A 783 11.33 22.40 -23.68
N PRO A 784 11.81 23.58 -24.08
CA PRO A 784 13.24 23.80 -24.28
C PRO A 784 14.02 23.59 -22.98
N VAL A 785 15.25 23.07 -23.09
CA VAL A 785 16.13 22.87 -21.93
C VAL A 785 16.57 24.24 -21.40
N LEU A 786 16.27 24.51 -20.13
CA LEU A 786 16.61 25.77 -19.46
C LEU A 786 17.83 25.56 -18.56
N THR A 787 18.76 26.50 -18.61
CA THR A 787 20.03 26.45 -17.86
C THR A 787 20.03 27.28 -16.58
N CYS A 788 18.90 27.92 -16.23
CA CYS A 788 18.79 28.72 -15.02
C CYS A 788 18.49 27.88 -13.76
N ALA A 789 18.96 28.35 -12.61
CA ALA A 789 18.81 27.65 -11.33
C ALA A 789 17.34 27.55 -10.84
N HIS A 790 16.49 28.51 -11.22
CA HIS A 790 15.10 28.58 -10.78
C HIS A 790 14.14 28.95 -11.92
N PRO A 791 13.82 28.00 -12.83
CA PRO A 791 12.84 28.23 -13.87
C PRO A 791 11.42 28.31 -13.28
N VAL A 792 10.69 29.38 -13.58
CA VAL A 792 9.36 29.67 -13.06
C VAL A 792 8.32 29.66 -14.18
N ARG A 793 7.07 29.32 -13.88
CA ARG A 793 5.98 29.46 -14.87
C ARG A 793 5.44 30.89 -14.78
N ARG A 794 5.36 31.59 -15.91
CA ARG A 794 4.85 32.96 -15.96
C ARG A 794 3.39 33.02 -15.51
N ASN A 795 2.55 32.07 -15.93
CA ASN A 795 1.21 31.84 -15.39
C ASN A 795 1.01 30.40 -14.87
N PRO A 796 0.09 30.16 -13.90
CA PRO A 796 -0.18 28.82 -13.36
C PRO A 796 -0.62 27.79 -14.41
N SER A 797 -1.21 28.27 -15.51
CA SER A 797 -1.73 27.47 -16.62
C SER A 797 -0.70 27.13 -17.71
N ASP A 798 0.52 27.68 -17.67
CA ASP A 798 1.48 27.54 -18.77
C ASP A 798 2.26 26.23 -18.69
N CYS A 799 2.47 25.57 -19.83
CA CYS A 799 3.12 24.26 -19.82
C CYS A 799 4.61 24.35 -19.43
N CYS A 800 5.34 25.22 -20.15
CA CYS A 800 6.77 25.38 -20.02
C CYS A 800 7.12 26.43 -18.97
N LYS A 801 8.24 26.19 -18.29
CA LYS A 801 8.83 27.16 -17.38
C LYS A 801 9.71 28.10 -18.20
N GLU A 802 9.92 29.29 -17.70
CA GLU A 802 10.82 30.29 -18.28
C GLU A 802 11.81 30.72 -17.20
N CYS A 803 13.00 31.13 -17.63
CA CYS A 803 13.93 31.78 -16.72
C CYS A 803 13.43 33.22 -16.50
N PRO A 804 13.31 33.68 -15.24
CA PRO A 804 12.94 35.07 -14.99
C PRO A 804 13.98 35.99 -15.63
N GLU A 805 13.54 36.95 -16.44
CA GLU A 805 14.43 37.96 -17.01
C GLU A 805 14.83 38.95 -15.91
N GLU A 806 15.98 38.72 -15.28
CA GLU A 806 16.75 39.76 -14.62
C GLU A 806 18.21 39.70 -15.12
N GLU A 807 18.58 40.79 -15.79
CA GLU A 807 19.93 41.29 -16.06
C GLU A 807 20.88 40.43 -16.90
N LYS A 808 20.61 40.41 -18.22
CA LYS A 808 21.70 40.46 -19.20
C LYS A 808 22.21 41.90 -19.32
N THR A 809 23.33 42.20 -18.68
CA THR A 809 24.33 43.16 -19.18
C THR A 809 25.67 42.81 -18.51
N SER A 810 26.44 41.93 -19.15
CA SER A 810 27.56 42.29 -20.03
C SER A 810 28.62 43.14 -19.33
N ALA A 811 29.77 42.52 -19.10
CA ALA A 811 31.02 43.25 -18.99
C ALA A 811 31.22 44.15 -20.22
N ALA A 812 31.55 45.42 -19.93
CA ALA A 812 32.29 46.37 -20.77
C ALA A 812 31.77 46.66 -22.20
N LEU A 813 31.10 47.80 -22.39
CA LEU A 813 31.76 49.03 -22.88
C LEU A 813 30.73 50.16 -23.12
N GLU A 814 31.10 51.33 -22.58
CA GLU A 814 30.79 52.70 -23.01
C GLU A 814 29.49 53.43 -22.59
N HIS A 815 29.75 54.51 -21.83
CA HIS A 815 29.21 55.88 -21.92
C HIS A 815 27.69 56.07 -22.02
N SER A 816 27.02 56.94 -21.27
CA SER A 816 27.39 57.98 -20.29
C SER A 816 26.06 58.57 -19.79
N ASP A 817 26.07 59.08 -18.56
CA ASP A 817 25.33 60.27 -18.09
C ASP A 817 23.81 60.38 -18.36
N MET A 818 23.01 60.37 -17.29
CA MET A 818 22.45 61.60 -16.67
C MET A 818 21.23 61.31 -15.76
N MET A 819 21.46 61.50 -14.45
CA MET A 819 20.67 62.18 -13.40
C MET A 819 19.11 62.25 -13.38
N GLN A 820 18.60 61.95 -12.17
CA GLN A 820 17.47 62.54 -11.41
C GLN A 820 16.02 62.21 -11.79
N ALA A 821 15.27 61.63 -10.84
CA ALA A 821 14.46 62.42 -9.90
C ALA A 821 13.85 61.55 -8.78
N ASP A 822 13.80 62.14 -7.60
CA ASP A 822 13.24 61.65 -6.33
C ASP A 822 11.70 61.60 -6.40
N GLY A 823 11.09 60.53 -5.90
CA GLY A 823 9.64 60.35 -5.79
C GLY A 823 9.27 59.72 -4.44
N PRO A 824 8.20 60.18 -3.77
CA PRO A 824 7.99 59.97 -2.33
C PRO A 824 7.76 58.51 -1.95
N ARG A 825 8.48 58.04 -0.92
CA ARG A 825 8.37 56.67 -0.39
C ARG A 825 7.06 56.50 0.40
N HIS A 826 6.12 55.73 -0.12
CA HIS A 826 4.90 55.29 0.57
C HIS A 826 5.01 53.79 0.91
N CYS A 827 4.44 53.32 2.02
CA CYS A 827 4.40 51.88 2.29
C CYS A 827 3.28 51.23 1.48
N LYS A 828 3.60 50.12 0.80
CA LYS A 828 2.62 49.36 0.01
C LYS A 828 2.28 48.06 0.73
N PHE A 829 1.00 47.87 1.06
CA PHE A 829 0.49 46.62 1.63
C PHE A 829 -0.71 46.14 0.82
N GLY A 830 -0.56 44.98 0.17
CA GLY A 830 -1.51 44.51 -0.83
C GLY A 830 -1.60 45.46 -2.03
N LYS A 831 -2.80 45.97 -2.33
CA LYS A 831 -3.06 46.93 -3.42
C LYS A 831 -3.15 48.39 -2.94
N ASN A 832 -3.03 48.65 -1.63
CA ASN A 832 -3.20 49.98 -1.05
C ASN A 832 -1.86 50.61 -0.67
N PHE A 833 -1.80 51.94 -0.74
CA PHE A 833 -0.63 52.74 -0.39
C PHE A 833 -0.93 53.55 0.87
N TYR A 834 -0.01 53.50 1.83
CA TYR A 834 -0.14 54.11 3.15
C TYR A 834 1.00 55.11 3.36
N GLN A 835 0.68 56.25 3.99
CA GLN A 835 1.65 57.30 4.30
C GLN A 835 2.38 57.00 5.62
N ASN A 836 3.45 57.75 5.88
CA ASN A 836 4.25 57.56 7.09
C ASN A 836 3.38 57.69 8.35
N SER A 837 3.45 56.70 9.23
CA SER A 837 2.70 56.58 10.49
C SER A 837 1.21 56.24 10.35
N ASP A 838 0.71 55.88 9.16
CA ASP A 838 -0.66 55.39 9.00
C ASP A 838 -0.81 54.00 9.64
N ASN A 839 -1.86 53.82 10.44
CA ASN A 839 -2.20 52.55 11.09
C ASN A 839 -3.46 51.92 10.48
N TRP A 840 -3.44 50.62 10.19
CA TRP A 840 -4.61 49.90 9.63
C TRP A 840 -4.67 48.42 10.05
N HIS A 841 -5.83 47.81 9.86
CA HIS A 841 -6.02 46.37 10.01
C HIS A 841 -5.94 45.68 8.64
N PRO A 842 -5.16 44.60 8.49
CA PRO A 842 -4.99 43.94 7.21
C PRO A 842 -6.26 43.16 6.83
N TRP A 843 -6.68 43.29 5.57
CA TRP A 843 -7.77 42.51 4.99
C TRP A 843 -7.22 41.30 4.24
N VAL A 844 -7.73 40.11 4.54
CA VAL A 844 -7.27 38.85 3.93
C VAL A 844 -8.43 38.20 3.15
N PRO A 845 -8.23 37.81 1.87
CA PRO A 845 -9.27 37.11 1.10
C PRO A 845 -9.74 35.84 1.81
N LEU A 846 -11.07 35.61 1.82
CA LEU A 846 -11.81 34.54 2.54
C LEU A 846 -12.06 34.75 4.05
N VAL A 847 -11.35 35.66 4.72
CA VAL A 847 -11.48 35.87 6.20
C VAL A 847 -11.93 37.29 6.57
N GLY A 848 -11.72 38.28 5.68
CA GLY A 848 -12.15 39.67 5.92
C GLY A 848 -11.10 40.53 6.64
N GLU A 849 -11.53 41.63 7.26
CA GLU A 849 -10.66 42.57 7.98
C GLU A 849 -10.28 42.01 9.36
N MET A 850 -8.98 41.81 9.59
CA MET A 850 -8.47 41.19 10.82
C MET A 850 -8.23 42.22 11.92
N LYS A 851 -9.25 42.52 12.71
CA LYS A 851 -9.21 43.54 13.79
C LYS A 851 -8.23 43.25 14.93
N CYS A 852 -7.71 42.03 15.03
CA CYS A 852 -6.75 41.61 16.06
C CYS A 852 -5.28 41.85 15.68
N ILE A 853 -5.01 42.37 14.48
CA ILE A 853 -3.68 42.71 13.99
C ILE A 853 -3.66 44.21 13.65
N ASN A 854 -2.70 44.95 14.18
CA ASN A 854 -2.54 46.37 13.89
C ASN A 854 -1.23 46.60 13.14
N CYS A 855 -1.33 47.13 11.92
CA CYS A 855 -0.21 47.42 11.05
C CYS A 855 0.04 48.92 10.94
N TRP A 856 1.29 49.36 10.79
CA TRP A 856 1.62 50.74 10.51
C TRP A 856 2.81 50.91 9.56
N CYS A 857 2.85 52.06 8.89
CA CYS A 857 3.89 52.41 7.92
C CYS A 857 5.00 53.25 8.56
N ASP A 858 6.27 52.91 8.33
CA ASP A 858 7.42 53.75 8.68
C ASP A 858 8.30 54.01 7.44
N VAL A 859 8.26 55.25 6.98
CA VAL A 859 8.94 55.75 5.79
C VAL A 859 10.41 56.08 6.06
N SER A 860 10.83 56.23 7.32
CA SER A 860 12.23 56.47 7.70
C SER A 860 13.12 55.24 7.43
N ASN A 861 12.53 54.05 7.47
CA ASN A 861 13.15 52.77 7.10
C ASN A 861 12.73 52.28 5.70
N GLY A 862 12.78 53.17 4.71
CA GLY A 862 12.62 52.80 3.30
C GLY A 862 11.20 52.45 2.84
N GLY A 863 10.16 52.78 3.62
CA GLY A 863 8.76 52.51 3.28
C GLY A 863 8.28 51.11 3.70
N ALA A 864 8.78 50.60 4.83
CA ALA A 864 8.43 49.28 5.35
C ALA A 864 7.17 49.31 6.23
N THR A 865 6.36 48.25 6.15
CA THR A 865 5.15 48.05 6.97
C THR A 865 5.46 47.14 8.16
N PHE A 866 5.01 47.52 9.36
CA PHE A 866 5.18 46.76 10.60
C PHE A 866 3.80 46.37 11.18
N CYS A 867 3.62 45.14 11.67
CA CYS A 867 2.35 44.70 12.25
C CYS A 867 2.54 43.98 13.59
N SER A 868 1.64 44.20 14.56
CA SER A 868 1.62 43.53 15.87
C SER A 868 0.24 42.91 16.16
N SER A 869 0.22 41.81 16.94
CA SER A 869 -1.02 41.12 17.35
C SER A 869 -1.19 41.19 18.87
N SER A 870 -2.43 41.29 19.35
CA SER A 870 -2.76 41.46 20.78
C SER A 870 -3.14 40.17 21.52
N SER A 871 -2.76 38.98 21.01
CA SER A 871 -3.07 37.67 21.63
C SER A 871 -1.81 36.95 22.16
N PRO A 872 -1.78 36.43 23.41
CA PRO A 872 -0.54 35.96 24.07
C PRO A 872 0.06 34.64 23.56
N TRP A 873 -0.48 34.06 22.48
CA TRP A 873 0.05 32.85 21.80
C TRP A 873 0.91 33.18 20.57
N LEU A 874 1.25 34.47 20.35
CA LEU A 874 2.01 34.94 19.18
C LEU A 874 3.17 35.90 19.53
N ASP A 875 3.70 35.88 20.76
CA ASP A 875 4.91 36.62 21.11
C ASP A 875 6.15 35.71 21.02
N GLY A 876 6.63 35.52 19.79
CA GLY A 876 7.89 34.82 19.48
C GLY A 876 8.41 35.01 18.06
N PHE A 877 7.77 35.85 17.24
CA PHE A 877 8.22 36.17 15.88
C PHE A 877 8.31 37.69 15.70
N GLY A 878 9.20 38.33 16.46
CA GLY A 878 9.68 39.68 16.20
C GLY A 878 10.98 39.62 15.38
N SER A 879 11.00 40.36 14.26
CA SER A 879 12.11 40.53 13.30
C SER A 879 12.34 39.39 12.30
N LEU A 880 11.56 39.39 11.21
CA LEU A 880 11.97 38.77 9.95
C LEU A 880 11.68 39.75 8.81
N SER A 881 12.74 40.20 8.16
CA SER A 881 12.66 40.99 6.93
C SER A 881 12.00 40.16 5.83
N ALA A 882 11.12 40.80 5.07
CA ALA A 882 10.27 40.14 4.09
C ALA A 882 11.06 39.79 2.81
N ALA A 883 11.81 38.69 2.82
CA ALA A 883 12.31 38.02 1.62
C ALA A 883 12.65 36.53 1.91
N ARG A 884 11.64 35.70 2.17
CA ARG A 884 11.58 34.22 1.98
C ARG A 884 10.41 33.63 2.78
N ALA A 885 9.30 33.35 2.12
CA ALA A 885 8.20 32.56 2.68
C ALA A 885 7.65 31.58 1.64
N ALA A 886 8.48 30.61 1.24
CA ALA A 886 8.05 29.32 0.69
C ALA A 886 9.25 28.37 0.74
N HIS A 887 9.30 27.51 1.76
CA HIS A 887 10.12 26.31 1.97
C HIS A 887 10.68 26.28 3.40
N TRP A 888 10.16 25.38 4.24
CA TRP A 888 10.81 24.97 5.48
C TRP A 888 10.83 23.43 5.55
N ALA A 889 12.04 22.89 5.66
CA ALA A 889 12.38 21.52 6.02
C ALA A 889 13.10 21.57 7.40
N PRO A 890 13.14 20.46 8.17
CA PRO A 890 13.59 20.46 9.56
C PRO A 890 15.13 20.40 9.70
N PRO A 891 15.72 20.96 10.79
CA PRO A 891 17.13 20.78 11.11
C PRO A 891 17.40 19.55 11.99
N PRO A 892 18.64 19.01 11.99
CA PRO A 892 19.10 17.96 12.91
C PRO A 892 19.62 18.54 14.24
N THR A 893 19.69 17.66 15.24
CA THR A 893 20.11 17.87 16.63
C THR A 893 21.64 17.81 16.84
N SER A 894 22.20 18.64 17.73
CA SER A 894 23.17 18.19 18.75
C SER A 894 23.44 19.22 19.86
N SER A 895 23.06 18.84 21.08
CA SER A 895 23.72 18.99 22.40
C SER A 895 24.83 20.05 22.64
N SER A 896 24.67 20.84 23.72
CA SER A 896 25.67 20.94 24.81
C SER A 896 25.17 21.70 26.05
N SER A 897 25.37 21.08 27.23
CA SER A 897 25.75 21.63 28.55
C SER A 897 24.85 22.63 29.32
N SER A 898 24.32 22.13 30.45
CA SER A 898 24.28 22.65 31.84
C SER A 898 24.14 24.15 32.14
N PRO A 899 23.41 24.50 33.23
CA PRO A 899 24.14 25.05 34.38
C PRO A 899 23.68 24.53 35.75
N GLN A 900 24.67 24.45 36.64
CA GLN A 900 24.54 24.31 38.10
C GLN A 900 24.27 25.66 38.77
N LEU A 901 23.49 25.62 39.86
CA LEU A 901 23.61 26.35 41.13
C LEU A 901 23.73 27.90 41.10
N ALA A 902 22.77 28.60 41.71
CA ALA A 902 22.72 28.93 43.15
C ALA A 902 21.82 30.16 43.44
N ALA A 903 21.08 30.10 44.55
CA ALA A 903 20.77 31.17 45.53
C ALA A 903 20.10 32.47 45.02
N SER A 904 19.10 33.10 45.64
CA SER A 904 18.70 33.23 47.05
C SER A 904 17.47 34.16 47.14
N GLY A 905 16.66 34.00 48.19
CA GLY A 905 15.73 35.00 48.73
C GLY A 905 14.36 34.99 48.02
N SER A 906 13.21 34.81 48.68
CA SER A 906 12.81 34.92 50.09
C SER A 906 11.55 34.09 50.32
#